data_AF-A0A3N4ZJP6-F1
#
_entry.id   AF-A0A3N4ZJP6-F1
#
_cell.length_a   1.000
_cell.length_b   1.000
_cell.length_c   1.000
_cell.angle_alpha   90.00
_cell.angle_beta   90.00
_cell.angle_gamma   90.00
#
_symmetry.space_group_name_H-M   'P 1'
#
loop_
_entity.id
_entity.type
_entity.pdbx_description
1 polymer ?
#
loop_
_entity_poly.entity_id
_entity_poly.type
_entity_poly.pdbx_seq_one_letter_code
_entity_poly.pdbx_strand_id
1 'polypeptide(L)'
;MTASTHPPSRLRRGAALATAAALSLTAVGVAGAAGAEPPVLVVEDFESLPAGTDPDGVPVGFTTFQGAGSTVTIDTAAPPAPTDGVDGQALRMDVDVTSYAGVVDAFPNEAVNRWVPQDWSAYKGFTMWLRGLGTGNTLFVDLLENRNPGSTSDDAERWSVDVVDDFTGWREISIPFAELTRKGVGNNAPDDGFEGTEVHGWALGALGTGGARTYWVDNVGVYGVAEVPDLAVGLAARNVDVPEGTTGEVTVRLNRTMREEDPDQVTVGYAVEPGTAQAGRDYTPVTGTLTFTKDGPRELTFPLETVDNGKDDGDRRVILRLSDPVGAAAGIMQAAGTILDDEPYDPLLLDDFERAPDLWDGSDAVTLDNPEIASADPDAVPGQGAQERVLAATVGGPVGVDVEVEGQLCNAGNGVVTVSVLSTPDFDATSVDHTTVTLGDAHETHVDPTGQPRRHEADTDGDGRTDLVLHVRAKETGLACDDQALPLAGETFDGRAITNLPAQERFGRDFALGQDWSETEGMSFWYRGQGSGDEIGVEVLDNRAPDPGPQGWDLVWSDEFDEAAGTRPNPDNWGYELGDGTVNGIPGWGNSELQYYTDSPDNAATDGEGNLVITAREADGEQCYYGECEHTSARLLSKHKAEFAYGRIEARIQVPDGGAGLWPAFWSLGTDIDQVGWPQTGEIDFMEYVSRIPGEVFGTVHGPGYSGGEAYGDIVTVEGGVPGEFRTTTVVWGPDRIEWYLDGERYHTATPADVAPDEWVFNDPVFLLLNMAVGGSFGGVVDPATTFPQEMKVDYVRVFQGPDTAERFEASFVDDSTGWREVSLPFTDFERSADQPAGAPDDGFGLDEVWGYGFGVPSGSGTVLLDQVRLSDTTAPQVSITDDVTAETANGDVTFTFAFSEDVGTSFTASDVVLTGGTKGAFTRVDATHATLVARPPADSTGTLEVAVAAGAFSDLAGNANTAGASARQAYDTPPAPSGGVVITFDEEPAPGLTGFGGAAGAVVADPTDAGNQVAQIVRSAPSELWAGVTVSTGPGLTVPAIPFDVATTMTARVWSPEAGVPVRLKVEDATDGAVSVETEATTTTAGAWETLTFDLAEHVPGTAALDPAATYDKVSVFFDFGTAYSAEDAAATFYLDDLGYPVAPGLVISFDPAPTCSASAVPRTPRSPPTRPTPPTRCCGS
;
A
#
# COMPACT_ATOMS: atom_id res chain seq x y z
N MET A 1 23.96 -63.06 4.94
CA MET A 1 24.68 -64.29 5.35
C MET A 1 25.53 -63.97 6.57
N THR A 2 25.32 -64.73 7.66
CA THR A 2 26.19 -64.96 8.84
C THR A 2 26.67 -63.76 9.68
N ALA A 3 26.77 -63.77 11.01
CA ALA A 3 26.13 -64.42 12.17
C ALA A 3 27.00 -64.03 13.39
N SER A 4 26.35 -63.55 14.47
CA SER A 4 26.62 -63.80 15.91
C SER A 4 28.06 -63.76 16.48
N THR A 5 28.30 -62.98 17.56
CA THR A 5 28.58 -63.45 18.94
C THR A 5 29.21 -62.35 19.86
N HIS A 6 28.68 -62.24 21.08
CA HIS A 6 29.23 -61.59 22.30
C HIS A 6 30.08 -62.62 23.12
N PRO A 7 30.65 -62.34 24.33
CA PRO A 7 31.43 -61.20 24.91
C PRO A 7 32.73 -61.72 25.62
N PRO A 8 33.60 -60.91 26.29
CA PRO A 8 33.58 -60.85 27.77
C PRO A 8 34.21 -59.62 28.49
N SER A 9 33.84 -59.52 29.76
CA SER A 9 34.05 -58.54 30.86
C SER A 9 35.46 -58.36 31.50
N ARG A 10 35.64 -57.23 32.24
CA ARG A 10 36.19 -57.02 33.63
C ARG A 10 37.06 -55.75 33.72
N LEU A 11 37.17 -54.92 34.77
CA LEU A 11 36.54 -54.71 36.11
C LEU A 11 37.17 -53.43 36.75
N ARG A 12 36.38 -52.69 37.54
CA ARG A 12 36.71 -51.89 38.76
C ARG A 12 37.29 -50.46 38.67
N ARG A 13 36.48 -49.49 39.13
CA ARG A 13 36.61 -48.50 40.25
C ARG A 13 35.31 -47.67 40.21
N GLY A 14 34.56 -47.32 41.26
CA GLY A 14 34.86 -47.02 42.65
C GLY A 14 34.60 -45.53 42.93
N ALA A 15 33.33 -45.19 43.25
CA ALA A 15 32.69 -43.99 43.85
C ALA A 15 33.51 -42.69 44.09
N ALA A 16 33.01 -41.45 44.00
CA ALA A 16 31.67 -40.88 44.29
C ALA A 16 31.53 -39.46 43.67
N LEU A 17 30.36 -39.08 43.12
CA LEU A 17 29.34 -38.12 43.62
C LEU A 17 29.33 -36.75 42.91
N ALA A 18 28.30 -36.49 42.09
CA ALA A 18 27.46 -35.28 42.11
C ALA A 18 26.26 -35.47 41.16
N THR A 19 25.10 -35.06 41.65
CA THR A 19 23.72 -35.32 41.26
C THR A 19 23.19 -34.40 40.16
N ALA A 20 22.48 -34.97 39.17
CA ALA A 20 21.42 -34.31 38.42
C ALA A 20 20.35 -35.36 38.09
N ALA A 21 19.14 -35.18 38.60
CA ALA A 21 18.01 -36.08 38.39
C ALA A 21 17.19 -35.56 37.20
N ALA A 22 17.20 -36.31 36.10
CA ALA A 22 16.17 -36.24 35.08
C ALA A 22 15.05 -37.21 35.50
N LEU A 23 13.81 -36.72 35.63
CA LEU A 23 12.65 -37.58 35.82
C LEU A 23 12.14 -37.98 34.43
N SER A 24 12.36 -39.24 34.07
CA SER A 24 11.73 -39.89 32.91
C SER A 24 10.33 -40.35 33.30
N LEU A 25 9.30 -39.90 32.58
CA LEU A 25 7.95 -40.45 32.71
C LEU A 25 7.88 -41.79 31.95
N THR A 26 7.81 -42.90 32.67
CA THR A 26 7.48 -44.21 32.11
C THR A 26 5.98 -44.30 31.84
N ALA A 27 5.59 -44.45 30.58
CA ALA A 27 4.26 -44.87 30.18
C ALA A 27 3.95 -46.27 30.74
N VAL A 28 2.91 -46.37 31.57
CA VAL A 28 2.30 -47.64 31.94
C VAL A 28 1.07 -47.82 31.05
N GLY A 29 1.12 -48.83 30.18
CA GLY A 29 -0.03 -49.22 29.39
C GLY A 29 -1.17 -49.73 30.27
N VAL A 30 -2.36 -49.15 30.08
CA VAL A 30 -3.61 -49.72 30.55
C VAL A 30 -4.55 -49.81 29.35
N ALA A 31 -4.71 -51.03 28.85
CA ALA A 31 -5.81 -51.37 27.97
C ALA A 31 -7.11 -51.51 28.78
N GLY A 32 -8.15 -50.82 28.36
CA GLY A 32 -9.55 -51.19 28.60
C GLY A 32 -10.24 -50.57 29.82
N ALA A 33 -10.78 -49.36 29.63
CA ALA A 33 -12.05 -48.96 30.24
C ALA A 33 -12.72 -47.91 29.34
N ALA A 34 -13.71 -48.31 28.56
CA ALA A 34 -14.62 -47.39 27.89
C ALA A 34 -15.52 -46.72 28.96
N GLY A 35 -15.60 -45.39 28.95
CA GLY A 35 -16.65 -44.63 29.65
C GLY A 35 -16.24 -43.65 30.74
N ALA A 36 -15.05 -43.04 30.70
CA ALA A 36 -14.78 -41.82 31.46
C ALA A 36 -14.23 -40.76 30.50
N GLU A 37 -14.92 -39.62 30.37
CA GLU A 37 -14.33 -38.42 29.77
C GLU A 37 -13.03 -38.10 30.53
N PRO A 38 -11.94 -37.74 29.85
CA PRO A 38 -10.77 -37.25 30.55
C PRO A 38 -11.16 -36.00 31.35
N PRO A 39 -10.50 -35.80 32.49
CA PRO A 39 -10.72 -34.62 33.30
C PRO A 39 -10.32 -33.36 32.51
N VAL A 40 -11.01 -32.25 32.78
CA VAL A 40 -10.59 -30.90 32.40
C VAL A 40 -9.12 -30.72 32.81
N LEU A 41 -8.26 -30.34 31.86
CA LEU A 41 -6.89 -29.94 32.17
C LEU A 41 -6.94 -28.45 32.47
N VAL A 42 -6.74 -28.09 33.73
CA VAL A 42 -6.56 -26.71 34.15
C VAL A 42 -5.21 -26.23 33.62
N VAL A 43 -5.26 -25.21 32.77
CA VAL A 43 -4.11 -24.50 32.21
C VAL A 43 -3.67 -23.41 33.18
N GLU A 44 -4.63 -22.72 33.81
CA GLU A 44 -4.37 -21.63 34.74
C GLU A 44 -5.45 -21.56 35.84
N ASP A 45 -5.01 -21.49 37.10
CA ASP A 45 -5.84 -21.43 38.32
C ASP A 45 -5.63 -20.13 39.14
N PHE A 46 -4.92 -19.16 38.56
CA PHE A 46 -4.74 -17.78 39.02
C PHE A 46 -4.10 -17.62 40.41
N GLU A 47 -3.19 -18.53 40.77
CA GLU A 47 -2.36 -18.41 41.99
C GLU A 47 -1.27 -17.33 41.87
N SER A 48 -0.92 -16.91 40.65
CA SER A 48 -0.04 -15.77 40.36
C SER A 48 -0.24 -15.26 38.92
N LEU A 49 0.15 -14.01 38.64
CA LEU A 49 0.12 -13.43 37.29
C LEU A 49 1.55 -13.13 36.81
N PRO A 50 2.32 -14.14 36.36
CA PRO A 50 3.66 -13.91 35.83
C PRO A 50 3.58 -13.03 34.58
N ALA A 51 4.42 -12.00 34.49
CA ALA A 51 4.51 -11.10 33.34
C ALA A 51 5.97 -10.72 33.08
N GLY A 52 6.34 -10.60 31.81
CA GLY A 52 7.69 -10.30 31.38
C GLY A 52 7.76 -9.99 29.89
N THR A 53 8.96 -10.06 29.33
CA THR A 53 9.24 -9.70 27.94
C THR A 53 10.33 -10.61 27.40
N ASP A 54 10.21 -11.05 26.16
CA ASP A 54 11.24 -11.83 25.50
C ASP A 54 12.43 -10.96 25.02
N PRO A 55 13.52 -11.55 24.50
CA PRO A 55 14.70 -10.79 24.09
C PRO A 55 14.46 -9.75 22.99
N ASP A 56 13.36 -9.87 22.26
CA ASP A 56 13.01 -9.01 21.13
C ASP A 56 12.00 -7.92 21.53
N GLY A 57 11.57 -7.90 22.79
CA GLY A 57 10.67 -6.87 23.33
C GLY A 57 9.20 -7.26 23.34
N VAL A 58 8.85 -8.51 23.00
CA VAL A 58 7.46 -8.98 22.95
C VAL A 58 6.97 -9.38 24.35
N PRO A 59 5.82 -8.87 24.83
CA PRO A 59 5.25 -9.26 26.12
C PRO A 59 5.04 -10.78 26.24
N VAL A 60 5.33 -11.35 27.42
CA VAL A 60 5.10 -12.77 27.75
C VAL A 60 4.43 -12.87 29.11
N GLY A 61 3.55 -13.85 29.29
CA GLY A 61 2.70 -14.03 30.45
C GLY A 61 1.48 -13.10 30.41
N PHE A 62 1.01 -12.69 31.59
CA PHE A 62 -0.15 -11.82 31.74
C PHE A 62 0.15 -10.38 31.35
N THR A 63 -0.49 -9.90 30.29
CA THR A 63 -0.52 -8.47 29.96
C THR A 63 -1.94 -8.02 29.64
N THR A 64 -2.18 -6.72 29.76
CA THR A 64 -3.49 -6.12 29.45
C THR A 64 -3.44 -5.39 28.12
N PHE A 65 -4.54 -5.40 27.39
CA PHE A 65 -4.71 -4.63 26.15
C PHE A 65 -5.99 -3.80 26.23
N GLN A 66 -6.03 -2.66 25.56
CA GLN A 66 -7.21 -1.79 25.53
C GLN A 66 -7.14 -0.83 24.34
N GLY A 67 -8.31 -0.55 23.76
CA GLY A 67 -8.49 0.49 22.76
C GLY A 67 -8.73 1.85 23.42
N ALA A 68 -8.69 2.89 22.59
CA ALA A 68 -8.90 4.27 23.01
C ALA A 68 -10.22 4.40 23.82
N GLY A 69 -10.15 5.11 24.95
CA GLY A 69 -11.29 5.31 25.85
C GLY A 69 -11.75 4.12 26.66
N SER A 70 -11.01 3.01 26.64
CA SER A 70 -11.29 1.83 27.45
C SER A 70 -10.23 1.69 28.55
N THR A 71 -10.62 1.11 29.69
CA THR A 71 -9.70 0.79 30.79
C THR A 71 -9.82 -0.67 31.14
N VAL A 72 -8.69 -1.28 31.49
CA VAL A 72 -8.63 -2.61 32.10
C VAL A 72 -7.56 -2.63 33.20
N THR A 73 -7.87 -3.28 34.31
CA THR A 73 -6.87 -3.66 35.31
C THR A 73 -7.13 -5.09 35.74
N ILE A 74 -6.04 -5.80 36.09
CA ILE A 74 -6.10 -7.18 36.55
C ILE A 74 -5.37 -7.36 37.88
N ASP A 75 -5.93 -8.21 38.74
CA ASP A 75 -5.27 -8.74 39.92
C ASP A 75 -5.87 -10.10 40.31
N THR A 76 -5.21 -10.81 41.21
CA THR A 76 -5.74 -12.04 41.79
C THR A 76 -6.36 -11.76 43.15
N ALA A 77 -7.58 -12.23 43.36
CA ALA A 77 -8.31 -12.03 44.60
C ALA A 77 -9.19 -13.23 44.94
N ALA A 78 -9.59 -13.35 46.21
CA ALA A 78 -10.48 -14.43 46.62
C ALA A 78 -11.82 -14.32 45.87
N PRO A 79 -12.29 -15.39 45.19
CA PRO A 79 -13.46 -15.33 44.33
C PRO A 79 -14.73 -14.94 45.12
N PRO A 80 -15.56 -14.04 44.61
CA PRO A 80 -16.80 -13.65 45.29
C PRO A 80 -17.85 -14.76 45.17
N ALA A 81 -18.35 -15.22 46.32
CA ALA A 81 -19.37 -16.28 46.44
C ALA A 81 -19.02 -17.55 45.63
N PRO A 82 -17.91 -18.23 45.99
CA PRO A 82 -17.40 -19.38 45.24
C PRO A 82 -18.39 -20.55 45.24
N THR A 83 -18.35 -21.34 44.17
CA THR A 83 -19.13 -22.58 43.98
C THR A 83 -18.20 -23.79 43.90
N ASP A 84 -18.74 -25.00 43.89
CA ASP A 84 -17.95 -26.21 43.61
C ASP A 84 -17.32 -26.07 42.21
N GLY A 85 -15.98 -25.96 42.14
CA GLY A 85 -15.22 -25.70 40.91
C GLY A 85 -14.52 -24.33 40.83
N VAL A 86 -14.72 -23.46 41.82
CA VAL A 86 -14.08 -22.14 41.96
C VAL A 86 -13.51 -22.07 43.38
N ASP A 87 -12.19 -22.10 43.53
CA ASP A 87 -11.48 -22.08 44.81
C ASP A 87 -10.18 -21.27 44.71
N GLY A 88 -9.34 -21.22 45.76
CA GLY A 88 -8.08 -20.47 45.70
C GLY A 88 -8.24 -18.96 45.44
N GLN A 89 -7.45 -18.45 44.48
CA GLN A 89 -7.55 -17.09 43.94
C GLN A 89 -8.16 -17.13 42.54
N ALA A 90 -8.90 -16.09 42.19
CA ALA A 90 -9.46 -15.91 40.86
C ALA A 90 -8.93 -14.61 40.25
N LEU A 91 -8.85 -14.56 38.92
CA LEU A 91 -8.57 -13.33 38.19
C LEU A 91 -9.75 -12.38 38.33
N ARG A 92 -9.50 -11.21 38.87
CA ARG A 92 -10.41 -10.07 38.81
C ARG A 92 -9.98 -9.17 37.67
N MET A 93 -10.89 -8.92 36.73
CA MET A 93 -10.70 -8.02 35.60
C MET A 93 -11.69 -6.86 35.71
N ASP A 94 -11.20 -5.71 36.14
CA ASP A 94 -11.97 -4.48 36.22
C ASP A 94 -11.85 -3.73 34.89
N VAL A 95 -12.96 -3.53 34.18
CA VAL A 95 -13.00 -2.91 32.84
C VAL A 95 -14.03 -1.79 32.75
N ASP A 96 -13.73 -0.74 31.99
CA ASP A 96 -14.70 0.24 31.52
C ASP A 96 -14.42 0.47 30.04
N VAL A 97 -15.24 -0.10 29.16
CA VAL A 97 -14.90 -0.29 27.74
C VAL A 97 -15.80 0.54 26.86
N THR A 98 -15.17 1.36 26.03
CA THR A 98 -15.82 2.12 24.95
C THR A 98 -15.66 1.41 23.61
N SER A 99 -14.45 0.89 23.35
CA SER A 99 -14.09 0.14 22.15
C SER A 99 -13.83 -1.32 22.50
N TYR A 100 -12.62 -1.65 22.97
CA TYR A 100 -12.24 -2.97 23.48
C TYR A 100 -11.29 -2.85 24.68
N ALA A 101 -11.33 -3.80 25.62
CA ALA A 101 -10.27 -3.97 26.62
C ALA A 101 -10.27 -5.38 27.20
N GLY A 102 -9.12 -5.84 27.66
CA GLY A 102 -8.99 -7.20 28.18
C GLY A 102 -7.60 -7.56 28.66
N VAL A 103 -7.43 -8.85 28.88
CA VAL A 103 -6.22 -9.49 29.38
C VAL A 103 -5.82 -10.60 28.43
N VAL A 104 -4.51 -10.75 28.21
CA VAL A 104 -3.91 -11.88 27.52
C VAL A 104 -2.95 -12.57 28.48
N ASP A 105 -2.86 -13.89 28.36
CA ASP A 105 -1.82 -14.73 28.95
C ASP A 105 -1.08 -15.44 27.82
N ALA A 106 0.10 -14.93 27.48
CA ALA A 106 0.99 -15.51 26.49
C ALA A 106 1.95 -16.50 27.18
N PHE A 107 1.86 -17.79 26.89
CA PHE A 107 2.49 -18.83 27.71
C PHE A 107 4.01 -18.66 27.85
N PRO A 108 4.50 -18.38 29.07
CA PRO A 108 5.92 -18.14 29.30
C PRO A 108 6.70 -19.43 29.59
N ASN A 109 8.01 -19.40 29.32
CA ASN A 109 8.95 -20.29 29.99
C ASN A 109 9.08 -19.94 31.50
N GLU A 110 9.77 -20.79 32.28
CA GLU A 110 9.96 -20.56 33.72
C GLU A 110 10.62 -19.21 34.07
N ALA A 111 11.37 -18.62 33.14
CA ALA A 111 12.03 -17.32 33.31
C ALA A 111 11.17 -16.12 32.88
N VAL A 112 9.96 -16.35 32.35
CA VAL A 112 9.02 -15.34 31.84
C VAL A 112 9.66 -14.42 30.79
N ASN A 113 10.49 -15.01 29.93
CA ASN A 113 11.25 -14.26 28.91
C ASN A 113 11.27 -14.96 27.55
N ARG A 114 10.34 -15.89 27.32
CA ARG A 114 10.18 -16.56 26.03
C ARG A 114 8.81 -17.20 25.96
N TRP A 115 8.15 -17.07 24.82
CA TRP A 115 6.94 -17.81 24.49
C TRP A 115 7.23 -19.31 24.39
N VAL A 116 6.40 -20.13 25.03
CA VAL A 116 6.48 -21.59 25.01
C VAL A 116 5.10 -22.14 24.68
N PRO A 117 4.92 -22.74 23.49
CA PRO A 117 3.61 -23.21 23.10
C PRO A 117 3.20 -24.48 23.83
N GLN A 118 1.90 -24.72 23.86
CA GLN A 118 1.27 -25.94 24.32
C GLN A 118 0.59 -26.66 23.16
N ASP A 119 0.55 -27.99 23.22
CA ASP A 119 -0.20 -28.83 22.27
C ASP A 119 -1.58 -29.14 22.88
N TRP A 120 -2.61 -28.49 22.34
CA TRP A 120 -4.02 -28.66 22.69
C TRP A 120 -4.81 -29.50 21.68
N SER A 121 -4.15 -30.05 20.65
CA SER A 121 -4.80 -30.80 19.54
C SER A 121 -5.56 -32.06 20.00
N ALA A 122 -5.36 -32.49 21.24
CA ALA A 122 -6.07 -33.62 21.86
C ALA A 122 -7.41 -33.24 22.53
N TYR A 123 -7.79 -31.96 22.58
CA TYR A 123 -8.98 -31.46 23.32
C TYR A 123 -10.04 -30.89 22.39
N LYS A 124 -11.32 -30.96 22.78
CA LYS A 124 -12.44 -30.48 21.94
C LYS A 124 -12.59 -28.96 21.96
N GLY A 125 -12.06 -28.32 22.99
CA GLY A 125 -12.33 -26.92 23.23
C GLY A 125 -11.66 -26.39 24.48
N PHE A 126 -11.80 -25.08 24.61
CA PHE A 126 -11.33 -24.25 25.70
C PHE A 126 -12.44 -24.07 26.75
N THR A 127 -12.09 -23.97 28.03
CA THR A 127 -13.04 -23.73 29.09
C THR A 127 -12.51 -22.74 30.11
N MET A 128 -13.42 -21.98 30.72
CA MET A 128 -13.12 -21.12 31.86
C MET A 128 -14.34 -21.00 32.77
N TRP A 129 -14.13 -20.85 34.08
CA TRP A 129 -15.20 -20.36 34.94
C TRP A 129 -15.28 -18.85 34.81
N LEU A 130 -16.42 -18.35 34.34
CA LEU A 130 -16.69 -16.91 34.27
C LEU A 130 -17.82 -16.56 35.23
N ARG A 131 -17.65 -15.49 36.00
CA ARG A 131 -18.73 -14.91 36.80
C ARG A 131 -19.47 -13.83 36.02
N GLY A 132 -20.57 -14.22 35.38
CA GLY A 132 -21.42 -13.31 34.60
C GLY A 132 -22.13 -12.26 35.47
N LEU A 133 -22.43 -11.12 34.86
CA LEU A 133 -23.17 -10.01 35.44
C LEU A 133 -24.60 -9.92 34.88
N GLY A 134 -24.89 -10.59 33.76
CA GLY A 134 -26.20 -10.61 33.11
C GLY A 134 -26.50 -9.30 32.38
N THR A 135 -25.46 -8.64 31.88
CA THR A 135 -25.53 -7.31 31.26
C THR A 135 -25.96 -7.34 29.80
N GLY A 136 -25.77 -8.48 29.12
CA GLY A 136 -25.92 -8.59 27.66
C GLY A 136 -24.71 -8.07 26.89
N ASN A 137 -23.62 -7.65 27.56
CA ASN A 137 -22.39 -7.22 26.92
C ASN A 137 -21.74 -8.39 26.17
N THR A 138 -21.15 -8.10 25.02
CA THR A 138 -20.32 -9.07 24.29
C THR A 138 -18.91 -9.06 24.88
N LEU A 139 -18.50 -10.20 25.41
CA LEU A 139 -17.11 -10.53 25.70
C LEU A 139 -16.54 -11.28 24.51
N PHE A 140 -15.21 -11.32 24.37
CA PHE A 140 -14.56 -12.16 23.38
C PHE A 140 -13.44 -12.96 24.05
N VAL A 141 -13.20 -14.16 23.51
CA VAL A 141 -12.08 -15.01 23.88
C VAL A 141 -11.23 -15.21 22.63
N ASP A 142 -9.97 -14.78 22.69
CA ASP A 142 -8.99 -15.00 21.62
C ASP A 142 -8.05 -16.14 22.05
N LEU A 143 -7.79 -17.11 21.17
CA LEU A 143 -6.67 -18.04 21.30
C LEU A 143 -5.54 -17.59 20.38
N LEU A 144 -4.30 -17.66 20.87
CA LEU A 144 -3.12 -17.31 20.09
C LEU A 144 -2.49 -18.61 19.60
N GLU A 145 -2.57 -18.90 18.31
CA GLU A 145 -2.08 -20.15 17.69
C GLU A 145 -0.99 -19.83 16.67
N ASN A 146 0.09 -20.63 16.60
CA ASN A 146 1.19 -20.58 15.61
C ASN A 146 1.88 -19.19 15.45
N ARG A 147 3.20 -19.17 15.30
CA ARG A 147 3.99 -17.96 14.96
C ARG A 147 4.85 -18.22 13.75
N ASN A 148 5.28 -17.18 13.03
CA ASN A 148 6.23 -17.40 11.93
C ASN A 148 7.55 -17.98 12.47
N PRO A 149 8.18 -18.95 11.79
CA PRO A 149 9.44 -19.54 12.23
C PRO A 149 10.54 -18.47 12.41
N GLY A 150 11.05 -18.33 13.64
CA GLY A 150 12.13 -17.38 13.94
C GLY A 150 11.67 -15.92 14.13
N SER A 151 10.37 -15.68 14.26
CA SER A 151 9.79 -14.36 14.46
C SER A 151 10.34 -13.61 15.68
N THR A 152 10.54 -12.30 15.50
CA THR A 152 10.94 -11.33 16.53
C THR A 152 9.77 -10.42 16.96
N SER A 153 8.56 -10.65 16.46
CA SER A 153 7.36 -9.84 16.73
C SER A 153 6.17 -10.72 17.17
N ASP A 154 5.12 -10.11 17.72
CA ASP A 154 3.86 -10.82 17.98
C ASP A 154 3.05 -11.02 16.69
N ASP A 155 3.39 -12.09 15.98
CA ASP A 155 2.72 -12.55 14.77
C ASP A 155 1.93 -13.84 15.02
N ALA A 156 1.41 -14.02 16.24
CA ALA A 156 0.56 -15.18 16.53
C ALA A 156 -0.80 -15.05 15.84
N GLU A 157 -1.32 -16.13 15.24
CA GLU A 157 -2.68 -16.15 14.71
C GLU A 157 -3.69 -15.95 15.84
N ARG A 158 -4.75 -15.18 15.58
CA ARG A 158 -5.83 -14.95 16.55
C ARG A 158 -7.09 -15.68 16.13
N TRP A 159 -7.57 -16.54 17.01
CA TRP A 159 -8.80 -17.30 16.83
C TRP A 159 -9.81 -16.91 17.90
N SER A 160 -10.87 -16.24 17.49
CA SER A 160 -11.79 -15.52 18.37
C SER A 160 -13.16 -16.20 18.43
N VAL A 161 -13.82 -16.08 19.57
CA VAL A 161 -15.27 -16.29 19.70
C VAL A 161 -15.88 -15.23 20.61
N ASP A 162 -17.08 -14.80 20.26
CA ASP A 162 -17.88 -13.90 21.09
C ASP A 162 -18.69 -14.68 22.14
N VAL A 163 -18.64 -14.21 23.37
CA VAL A 163 -19.37 -14.74 24.52
C VAL A 163 -20.26 -13.64 25.09
N VAL A 164 -21.58 -13.83 24.98
CA VAL A 164 -22.54 -12.87 25.54
C VAL A 164 -22.72 -13.08 27.05
N ASP A 165 -22.58 -12.01 27.84
CA ASP A 165 -22.84 -12.02 29.28
C ASP A 165 -24.35 -12.02 29.61
N ASP A 166 -24.98 -13.17 29.39
CA ASP A 166 -26.44 -13.37 29.52
C ASP A 166 -26.89 -13.97 30.88
N PHE A 167 -25.97 -14.11 31.83
CA PHE A 167 -26.19 -14.85 33.08
C PHE A 167 -25.55 -14.15 34.28
N THR A 168 -26.05 -14.44 35.50
CA THR A 168 -25.50 -13.86 36.73
C THR A 168 -24.89 -14.94 37.62
N GLY A 169 -23.68 -14.70 38.13
CA GLY A 169 -22.95 -15.64 38.98
C GLY A 169 -21.99 -16.53 38.21
N TRP A 170 -21.34 -17.47 38.91
CA TRP A 170 -20.33 -18.36 38.32
C TRP A 170 -20.98 -19.39 37.37
N ARG A 171 -20.44 -19.49 36.15
CA ARG A 171 -20.77 -20.51 35.15
C ARG A 171 -19.48 -20.96 34.49
N GLU A 172 -19.29 -22.26 34.37
CA GLU A 172 -18.28 -22.82 33.48
C GLU A 172 -18.74 -22.58 32.03
N ILE A 173 -17.93 -21.86 31.28
CA ILE A 173 -18.11 -21.64 29.85
C ILE A 173 -17.23 -22.64 29.13
N SER A 174 -17.81 -23.35 28.16
CA SER A 174 -17.13 -24.32 27.33
C SER A 174 -17.26 -23.88 25.88
N ILE A 175 -16.13 -23.58 25.26
CA ILE A 175 -15.99 -23.07 23.90
C ILE A 175 -15.39 -24.19 23.05
N PRO A 176 -16.16 -24.85 22.18
CA PRO A 176 -15.60 -25.78 21.21
C PRO A 176 -14.63 -25.06 20.27
N PHE A 177 -13.48 -25.65 19.97
CA PHE A 177 -12.53 -25.03 19.03
C PHE A 177 -13.13 -24.82 17.64
N ALA A 178 -14.11 -25.65 17.25
CA ALA A 178 -14.86 -25.51 15.99
C ALA A 178 -15.77 -24.27 15.92
N GLU A 179 -15.98 -23.55 17.04
CA GLU A 179 -16.75 -22.29 17.06
C GLU A 179 -15.85 -21.04 16.93
N LEU A 180 -14.52 -21.22 16.94
CA LEU A 180 -13.58 -20.12 16.76
C LEU A 180 -13.51 -19.69 15.29
N THR A 181 -13.40 -18.38 15.07
CA THR A 181 -13.15 -17.79 13.75
C THR A 181 -11.83 -17.03 13.76
N ARG A 182 -11.10 -17.04 12.64
CA ARG A 182 -9.86 -16.27 12.51
C ARG A 182 -10.16 -14.78 12.57
N LYS A 183 -9.35 -14.03 13.30
CA LYS A 183 -9.42 -12.58 13.45
C LYS A 183 -8.17 -11.96 12.80
N GLY A 184 -8.35 -11.28 11.67
CA GLY A 184 -7.27 -10.56 10.99
C GLY A 184 -6.90 -9.31 11.79
N VAL A 185 -5.68 -9.24 12.30
CA VAL A 185 -5.18 -8.09 13.11
C VAL A 185 -3.98 -7.38 12.46
N GLY A 186 -3.71 -7.63 11.17
CA GLY A 186 -2.66 -6.95 10.41
C GLY A 186 -1.23 -7.23 10.87
N ASN A 187 -0.98 -8.34 11.57
CA ASN A 187 0.32 -8.66 12.18
C ASN A 187 1.16 -9.67 11.40
N ASN A 188 0.87 -9.89 10.11
CA ASN A 188 1.53 -10.89 9.25
C ASN A 188 1.57 -12.30 9.88
N ALA A 189 0.60 -12.63 10.73
CA ALA A 189 0.48 -13.96 11.28
C ALA A 189 0.28 -14.98 10.16
N PRO A 190 0.70 -16.24 10.37
CA PRO A 190 0.29 -17.34 9.51
C PRO A 190 -1.23 -17.30 9.22
N ASP A 191 -1.66 -17.86 8.09
CA ASP A 191 -3.08 -18.04 7.78
C ASP A 191 -3.30 -19.48 7.35
N ASP A 192 -3.22 -20.36 8.35
CA ASP A 192 -3.02 -21.78 8.14
C ASP A 192 -4.07 -22.66 8.84
N GLY A 193 -4.99 -22.04 9.60
CA GLY A 193 -6.11 -22.70 10.25
C GLY A 193 -5.84 -23.07 11.71
N PHE A 194 -6.89 -23.16 12.54
CA PHE A 194 -6.72 -23.55 13.93
C PHE A 194 -6.42 -25.05 14.05
N GLU A 195 -5.17 -25.40 14.34
CA GLU A 195 -4.74 -26.79 14.57
C GLU A 195 -4.66 -27.16 16.07
N GLY A 196 -4.47 -26.15 16.92
CA GLY A 196 -4.27 -26.31 18.36
C GLY A 196 -2.99 -27.06 18.72
N THR A 197 -2.03 -27.20 17.80
CA THR A 197 -0.77 -27.93 18.06
C THR A 197 0.31 -27.03 18.66
N GLU A 198 0.17 -25.71 18.49
CA GLU A 198 1.11 -24.70 18.95
C GLU A 198 0.35 -23.49 19.54
N VAL A 199 -0.45 -23.75 20.58
CA VAL A 199 -1.18 -22.69 21.28
C VAL A 199 -0.20 -21.94 22.16
N HIS A 200 -0.03 -20.67 21.84
CA HIS A 200 0.90 -19.74 22.45
C HIS A 200 0.27 -18.89 23.56
N GLY A 201 -1.06 -18.89 23.69
CA GLY A 201 -1.74 -18.20 24.78
C GLY A 201 -3.25 -18.10 24.58
N TRP A 202 -3.89 -17.36 25.47
CA TRP A 202 -5.30 -17.02 25.39
C TRP A 202 -5.55 -15.59 25.89
N ALA A 203 -6.65 -14.99 25.46
CA ALA A 203 -7.09 -13.66 25.87
C ALA A 203 -8.58 -13.65 26.17
N LEU A 204 -8.99 -12.80 27.13
CA LEU A 204 -10.37 -12.47 27.40
C LEU A 204 -10.52 -10.95 27.34
N GLY A 205 -11.45 -10.46 26.53
CA GLY A 205 -11.78 -9.05 26.47
C GLY A 205 -13.27 -8.78 26.46
N ALA A 206 -13.63 -7.51 26.55
CA ALA A 206 -14.99 -7.01 26.39
C ALA A 206 -15.04 -6.00 25.24
N LEU A 207 -16.18 -5.92 24.56
CA LEU A 207 -16.52 -4.87 23.60
C LEU A 207 -17.65 -4.02 24.20
N GLY A 208 -17.44 -2.70 24.30
CA GLY A 208 -18.45 -1.73 24.75
C GLY A 208 -19.26 -2.12 26.00
N THR A 209 -18.81 -1.78 27.21
CA THR A 209 -19.50 -2.22 28.44
C THR A 209 -20.60 -1.28 28.96
N GLY A 210 -20.72 -0.10 28.35
CA GLY A 210 -21.66 0.96 28.74
C GLY A 210 -21.39 1.53 30.14
N GLY A 211 -20.12 1.52 30.56
CA GLY A 211 -19.64 1.90 31.90
C GLY A 211 -18.88 0.77 32.61
N ALA A 212 -18.26 1.11 33.75
CA ALA A 212 -17.41 0.21 34.53
C ALA A 212 -18.09 -1.10 34.97
N ARG A 213 -17.38 -2.21 34.79
CA ARG A 213 -17.73 -3.59 35.11
C ARG A 213 -16.55 -4.29 35.78
N THR A 214 -16.86 -5.35 36.53
CA THR A 214 -15.85 -6.27 37.07
C THR A 214 -16.23 -7.68 36.68
N TYR A 215 -15.43 -8.29 35.81
CA TYR A 215 -15.53 -9.71 35.49
C TYR A 215 -14.59 -10.51 36.37
N TRP A 216 -14.96 -11.76 36.65
CA TRP A 216 -14.12 -12.68 37.41
C TRP A 216 -13.95 -13.97 36.62
N VAL A 217 -12.72 -14.44 36.51
CA VAL A 217 -12.35 -15.66 35.81
C VAL A 217 -11.62 -16.58 36.76
N ASP A 218 -11.91 -17.87 36.70
CA ASP A 218 -11.20 -18.90 37.45
C ASP A 218 -11.05 -20.16 36.59
N ASN A 219 -10.09 -21.02 36.91
CA ASN A 219 -9.86 -22.33 36.29
C ASN A 219 -10.00 -22.32 34.76
N VAL A 220 -9.09 -21.62 34.09
CA VAL A 220 -8.96 -21.69 32.63
C VAL A 220 -8.34 -23.02 32.26
N GLY A 221 -8.86 -23.67 31.22
CA GLY A 221 -8.41 -24.99 30.82
C GLY A 221 -8.89 -25.42 29.46
N VAL A 222 -8.63 -26.69 29.16
CA VAL A 222 -9.12 -27.38 27.96
C VAL A 222 -9.95 -28.59 28.36
N TYR A 223 -10.99 -28.89 27.58
CA TYR A 223 -11.96 -29.93 27.93
C TYR A 223 -12.21 -30.93 26.79
N GLY A 224 -12.72 -32.10 27.20
CA GLY A 224 -13.07 -33.18 26.29
C GLY A 224 -11.85 -33.86 25.64
N VAL A 225 -12.13 -34.74 24.68
CA VAL A 225 -11.12 -35.34 23.79
C VAL A 225 -11.49 -34.95 22.39
N ALA A 226 -10.67 -34.15 21.71
CA ALA A 226 -10.85 -33.94 20.28
C ALA A 226 -10.89 -35.30 19.60
N GLU A 227 -11.91 -35.49 18.75
CA GLU A 227 -11.71 -36.46 17.69
C GLU A 227 -10.56 -35.94 16.86
N VAL A 228 -9.58 -36.79 16.69
CA VAL A 228 -8.34 -36.36 16.09
C VAL A 228 -8.66 -36.07 14.64
N PRO A 229 -8.34 -34.87 14.15
CA PRO A 229 -8.72 -34.49 12.80
C PRO A 229 -8.15 -35.52 11.84
N ASP A 230 -8.90 -35.81 10.78
CA ASP A 230 -8.37 -36.63 9.72
C ASP A 230 -7.04 -36.02 9.24
N LEU A 231 -6.05 -36.89 9.03
CA LEU A 231 -4.74 -36.44 8.57
C LEU A 231 -4.94 -35.71 7.25
N ALA A 232 -4.46 -34.47 7.13
CA ALA A 232 -4.56 -33.64 5.93
C ALA A 232 -3.19 -33.10 5.53
N VAL A 233 -3.01 -32.82 4.23
CA VAL A 233 -1.81 -32.23 3.65
C VAL A 233 -2.16 -30.99 2.85
N GLY A 234 -1.44 -29.89 3.05
CA GLY A 234 -1.70 -28.62 2.39
C GLY A 234 -0.51 -27.68 2.41
N LEU A 235 -0.59 -26.58 1.65
CA LEU A 235 0.33 -25.44 1.73
C LEU A 235 0.25 -24.83 3.14
N ALA A 236 1.39 -24.37 3.66
CA ALA A 236 1.48 -23.78 4.99
C ALA A 236 1.05 -22.31 5.02
N ALA A 237 0.98 -21.65 3.87
CA ALA A 237 0.55 -20.25 3.73
C ALA A 237 -0.27 -20.07 2.45
N ARG A 238 -1.13 -19.06 2.45
CA ARG A 238 -1.96 -18.68 1.29
C ARG A 238 -1.22 -17.77 0.30
N ASN A 239 -0.18 -17.09 0.77
CA ASN A 239 0.67 -16.19 -0.01
C ASN A 239 2.14 -16.49 0.32
N VAL A 240 3.00 -16.43 -0.70
CA VAL A 240 4.45 -16.56 -0.55
C VAL A 240 5.10 -15.47 -1.39
N ASP A 241 5.64 -14.45 -0.75
CA ASP A 241 6.32 -13.36 -1.44
C ASP A 241 7.81 -13.67 -1.60
N VAL A 242 8.32 -13.47 -2.80
CA VAL A 242 9.69 -13.80 -3.20
C VAL A 242 10.22 -12.64 -4.02
N PRO A 243 11.27 -11.93 -3.57
CA PRO A 243 11.96 -10.94 -4.40
C PRO A 243 12.40 -11.57 -5.72
N GLU A 244 12.26 -10.85 -6.81
CA GLU A 244 12.74 -11.31 -8.10
C GLU A 244 14.25 -11.63 -8.08
N GLY A 245 14.68 -12.50 -9.00
CA GLY A 245 16.06 -13.00 -9.04
C GLY A 245 16.49 -13.89 -7.86
N THR A 246 15.60 -14.18 -6.90
CA THR A 246 15.88 -15.04 -5.75
C THR A 246 15.17 -16.40 -5.82
N THR A 247 15.20 -17.17 -4.73
CA THR A 247 14.49 -18.44 -4.64
C THR A 247 13.78 -18.52 -3.31
N GLY A 248 12.45 -18.56 -3.35
CA GLY A 248 11.60 -18.79 -2.20
C GLY A 248 11.43 -20.28 -1.91
N GLU A 249 11.23 -20.63 -0.64
CA GLU A 249 10.93 -22.00 -0.21
C GLU A 249 9.44 -22.11 0.14
N VAL A 250 8.65 -22.72 -0.74
CA VAL A 250 7.22 -22.94 -0.50
C VAL A 250 7.04 -24.12 0.43
N THR A 251 6.44 -23.87 1.60
CA THR A 251 6.26 -24.90 2.63
C THR A 251 4.92 -25.62 2.46
N VAL A 252 4.97 -26.95 2.49
CA VAL A 252 3.82 -27.86 2.52
C VAL A 252 3.87 -28.63 3.84
N ARG A 253 2.75 -28.71 4.54
CA ARG A 253 2.67 -29.31 5.86
C ARG A 253 1.56 -30.33 6.00
N LEU A 254 1.74 -31.23 6.96
CA LEU A 254 0.67 -32.04 7.52
C LEU A 254 0.03 -31.31 8.70
N ASN A 255 -1.29 -31.31 8.77
CA ASN A 255 -2.06 -30.67 9.86
C ASN A 255 -1.84 -31.32 11.24
N ARG A 256 -1.21 -32.50 11.28
CA ARG A 256 -0.79 -33.17 12.50
C ARG A 256 0.30 -34.20 12.22
N THR A 257 0.97 -34.63 13.28
CA THR A 257 1.91 -35.75 13.21
C THR A 257 1.18 -37.06 12.86
N MET A 258 1.77 -37.88 11.99
CA MET A 258 1.29 -39.22 11.67
C MET A 258 1.39 -40.15 12.88
N ARG A 259 0.34 -40.95 13.09
CA ARG A 259 0.17 -41.88 14.21
C ARG A 259 0.20 -43.31 13.76
N GLU A 260 0.27 -44.25 14.71
CA GLU A 260 0.34 -45.68 14.41
C GLU A 260 -0.79 -46.13 13.47
N GLU A 261 -1.99 -45.57 13.60
CA GLU A 261 -3.16 -45.82 12.75
C GLU A 261 -3.10 -45.23 11.33
N ASP A 262 -2.28 -44.21 11.07
CA ASP A 262 -2.16 -43.56 9.76
C ASP A 262 -1.31 -44.39 8.77
N PRO A 263 -1.39 -44.09 7.46
CA PRO A 263 -0.51 -44.71 6.46
C PRO A 263 0.99 -44.55 6.78
N ASP A 264 1.82 -45.44 6.24
CA ASP A 264 3.29 -45.35 6.40
C ASP A 264 3.89 -44.11 5.71
N GLN A 265 3.17 -43.57 4.73
CA GLN A 265 3.54 -42.35 4.00
C GLN A 265 2.30 -41.59 3.51
N VAL A 266 2.42 -40.27 3.45
CA VAL A 266 1.52 -39.36 2.72
C VAL A 266 2.28 -38.81 1.52
N THR A 267 1.65 -38.76 0.35
CA THR A 267 2.24 -38.11 -0.83
C THR A 267 1.31 -37.04 -1.38
N VAL A 268 1.89 -35.96 -1.90
CA VAL A 268 1.16 -34.89 -2.58
C VAL A 268 1.99 -34.38 -3.76
N GLY A 269 1.36 -34.22 -4.92
CA GLY A 269 1.96 -33.57 -6.08
C GLY A 269 1.99 -32.06 -5.89
N TYR A 270 2.99 -31.38 -6.47
CA TYR A 270 3.04 -29.92 -6.50
C TYR A 270 3.40 -29.41 -7.89
N ALA A 271 2.93 -28.20 -8.22
CA ALA A 271 3.24 -27.48 -9.43
C ALA A 271 3.26 -25.96 -9.15
N VAL A 272 4.21 -25.25 -9.77
CA VAL A 272 4.14 -23.80 -9.92
C VAL A 272 3.58 -23.52 -11.31
N GLU A 273 2.39 -22.94 -11.34
CA GLU A 273 1.59 -22.67 -12.54
C GLU A 273 1.57 -21.15 -12.82
N PRO A 274 1.37 -20.73 -14.08
CA PRO A 274 1.32 -19.32 -14.43
C PRO A 274 0.09 -18.63 -13.80
N GLY A 275 0.31 -17.43 -13.27
CA GLY A 275 -0.72 -16.44 -12.96
C GLY A 275 -0.56 -15.24 -13.90
N THR A 276 -0.27 -14.06 -13.36
CA THR A 276 0.19 -12.90 -14.15
C THR A 276 1.66 -13.02 -14.57
N ALA A 277 2.42 -13.89 -13.90
CA ALA A 277 3.80 -14.20 -14.22
C ALA A 277 3.91 -15.18 -15.42
N GLN A 278 4.87 -14.91 -16.30
CA GLN A 278 5.22 -15.69 -17.47
C GLN A 278 6.36 -16.67 -17.17
N ALA A 279 6.13 -17.94 -17.53
CA ALA A 279 7.10 -19.02 -17.38
C ALA A 279 8.37 -18.78 -18.20
N GLY A 280 9.54 -18.82 -17.55
CA GLY A 280 10.85 -18.61 -18.15
C GLY A 280 11.28 -17.14 -18.30
N ARG A 281 10.36 -16.19 -18.08
CA ARG A 281 10.64 -14.75 -17.99
C ARG A 281 10.71 -14.30 -16.54
N ASP A 282 9.70 -14.66 -15.74
CA ASP A 282 9.56 -14.18 -14.36
C ASP A 282 9.85 -15.30 -13.35
N TYR A 283 9.61 -16.57 -13.72
CA TYR A 283 9.86 -17.72 -12.87
C TYR A 283 10.22 -18.98 -13.66
N THR A 284 10.84 -19.95 -13.00
CA THR A 284 11.09 -21.29 -13.58
C THR A 284 10.00 -22.28 -13.16
N PRO A 285 9.20 -22.83 -14.10
CA PRO A 285 8.19 -23.83 -13.74
C PRO A 285 8.80 -25.07 -13.11
N VAL A 286 8.25 -25.46 -11.95
CA VAL A 286 8.66 -26.68 -11.25
C VAL A 286 7.43 -27.53 -10.94
N THR A 287 7.60 -28.85 -11.08
CA THR A 287 6.60 -29.84 -10.65
C THR A 287 7.29 -31.00 -9.96
N GLY A 288 6.60 -31.65 -9.02
CA GLY A 288 7.16 -32.79 -8.31
C GLY A 288 6.18 -33.47 -7.37
N THR A 289 6.72 -34.27 -6.46
CA THR A 289 5.93 -34.96 -5.43
C THR A 289 6.66 -34.91 -4.11
N LEU A 290 5.99 -34.43 -3.07
CA LEU A 290 6.47 -34.49 -1.70
C LEU A 290 6.00 -35.79 -1.05
N THR A 291 6.85 -36.40 -0.23
CA THR A 291 6.55 -37.65 0.48
C THR A 291 6.86 -37.49 1.96
N PHE A 292 5.82 -37.39 2.78
CA PHE A 292 5.92 -37.41 4.22
C PHE A 292 5.96 -38.86 4.69
N THR A 293 6.98 -39.23 5.44
CA THR A 293 7.08 -40.55 6.07
C THR A 293 6.68 -40.48 7.53
N LYS A 294 6.12 -41.56 8.07
CA LYS A 294 5.65 -41.64 9.47
C LYS A 294 6.63 -41.13 10.53
N ASP A 295 7.94 -41.36 10.35
CA ASP A 295 9.02 -40.90 11.25
C ASP A 295 9.76 -39.64 10.73
N GLY A 296 9.21 -38.99 9.70
CA GLY A 296 9.78 -37.82 9.02
C GLY A 296 9.30 -36.48 9.57
N PRO A 297 9.80 -35.36 9.03
CA PRO A 297 9.31 -34.03 9.39
C PRO A 297 7.84 -33.85 8.97
N ARG A 298 7.10 -33.00 9.70
CA ARG A 298 5.71 -32.63 9.36
C ARG A 298 5.61 -31.61 8.22
N GLU A 299 6.74 -31.01 7.86
CA GLU A 299 6.87 -29.98 6.83
C GLU A 299 7.93 -30.41 5.81
N LEU A 300 7.65 -30.14 4.54
CA LEU A 300 8.55 -30.30 3.41
C LEU A 300 8.40 -29.07 2.52
N THR A 301 9.44 -28.72 1.76
CA THR A 301 9.43 -27.55 0.90
C THR A 301 9.66 -27.92 -0.57
N PHE A 302 9.24 -27.02 -1.47
CA PHE A 302 9.67 -26.99 -2.86
C PHE A 302 10.05 -25.55 -3.25
N PRO A 303 10.98 -25.36 -4.21
CA PRO A 303 11.45 -24.02 -4.54
C PRO A 303 10.46 -23.28 -5.45
N LEU A 304 10.35 -21.97 -5.25
CA LEU A 304 9.86 -21.01 -6.24
C LEU A 304 11.07 -20.21 -6.72
N GLU A 305 11.62 -20.57 -7.88
CA GLU A 305 12.75 -19.89 -8.50
C GLU A 305 12.23 -18.72 -9.36
N THR A 306 12.54 -17.48 -8.95
CA THR A 306 12.17 -16.26 -9.68
C THR A 306 13.34 -15.79 -10.55
N VAL A 307 13.04 -14.94 -11.53
CA VAL A 307 13.99 -14.40 -12.49
C VAL A 307 13.90 -12.88 -12.40
N ASP A 308 15.04 -12.25 -12.15
CA ASP A 308 15.23 -10.79 -12.22
C ASP A 308 15.44 -10.45 -13.70
N ASN A 309 14.54 -9.60 -14.21
CA ASN A 309 14.53 -9.18 -15.59
C ASN A 309 15.09 -7.76 -15.80
N GLY A 310 15.28 -7.00 -14.72
CA GLY A 310 15.87 -5.67 -14.71
C GLY A 310 14.95 -4.58 -15.25
N LYS A 311 13.63 -4.77 -15.18
CA LYS A 311 12.60 -3.84 -15.63
C LYS A 311 11.52 -3.71 -14.56
N ASP A 312 11.15 -2.47 -14.25
CA ASP A 312 9.94 -2.18 -13.48
C ASP A 312 8.72 -2.57 -14.32
N ASP A 313 8.22 -3.77 -14.08
CA ASP A 313 7.01 -4.28 -14.73
C ASP A 313 5.90 -4.62 -13.72
N GLY A 314 6.17 -4.32 -12.45
CA GLY A 314 5.32 -4.47 -11.29
C GLY A 314 5.20 -5.91 -10.80
N ASP A 315 4.72 -6.09 -9.57
CA ASP A 315 4.59 -7.41 -8.95
C ASP A 315 3.88 -8.45 -9.84
N ARG A 316 4.54 -9.59 -10.05
CA ARG A 316 4.01 -10.71 -10.83
C ARG A 316 3.58 -11.85 -9.93
N ARG A 317 2.60 -12.64 -10.35
CA ARG A 317 2.02 -13.70 -9.50
C ARG A 317 1.98 -15.05 -10.20
N VAL A 318 2.32 -16.10 -9.46
CA VAL A 318 2.18 -17.51 -9.85
C VAL A 318 1.13 -18.20 -8.98
N ILE A 319 0.58 -19.29 -9.49
CA ILE A 319 -0.29 -20.17 -8.71
C ILE A 319 0.55 -21.34 -8.18
N LEU A 320 0.58 -21.49 -6.86
CA LEU A 320 1.19 -22.62 -6.16
C LEU A 320 0.12 -23.70 -5.98
N ARG A 321 0.19 -24.79 -6.74
CA ARG A 321 -0.83 -25.85 -6.73
C ARG A 321 -0.33 -27.14 -6.11
N LEU A 322 -1.14 -27.72 -5.23
CA LEU A 322 -1.03 -29.11 -4.80
C LEU A 322 -2.05 -29.99 -5.52
N SER A 323 -1.70 -31.26 -5.74
CA SER A 323 -2.56 -32.22 -6.45
C SER A 323 -2.42 -33.64 -5.90
N ASP A 324 -3.45 -34.46 -6.15
CA ASP A 324 -3.48 -35.89 -5.86
C ASP A 324 -2.96 -36.30 -4.46
N PRO A 325 -3.47 -35.72 -3.36
CA PRO A 325 -3.05 -36.16 -2.03
C PRO A 325 -3.44 -37.63 -1.81
N VAL A 326 -2.47 -38.45 -1.40
CA VAL A 326 -2.68 -39.87 -1.08
C VAL A 326 -2.25 -40.13 0.36
N GLY A 327 -3.16 -40.73 1.12
CA GLY A 327 -2.93 -41.08 2.53
C GLY A 327 -3.29 -39.98 3.52
N ALA A 328 -3.77 -38.83 3.03
CA ALA A 328 -4.29 -37.71 3.80
C ALA A 328 -5.44 -37.03 3.02
N ALA A 329 -6.31 -36.33 3.72
CA ALA A 329 -7.28 -35.39 3.16
C ALA A 329 -6.58 -34.15 2.58
N ALA A 330 -7.30 -33.42 1.73
CA ALA A 330 -6.82 -32.15 1.19
C ALA A 330 -6.91 -31.04 2.26
N GLY A 331 -5.83 -30.27 2.42
CA GLY A 331 -5.79 -29.01 3.16
C GLY A 331 -5.86 -27.81 2.20
N ILE A 332 -5.00 -26.81 2.40
CA ILE A 332 -4.83 -25.71 1.45
C ILE A 332 -4.15 -26.24 0.18
N MET A 333 -4.91 -26.39 -0.91
CA MET A 333 -4.39 -26.98 -2.15
C MET A 333 -3.92 -25.94 -3.18
N GLN A 334 -4.14 -24.65 -2.90
CA GLN A 334 -3.73 -23.55 -3.77
C GLN A 334 -3.33 -22.31 -2.94
N ALA A 335 -2.30 -21.59 -3.40
CA ALA A 335 -1.82 -20.32 -2.84
C ALA A 335 -1.27 -19.41 -3.95
N ALA A 336 -1.11 -18.12 -3.67
CA ALA A 336 -0.33 -17.21 -4.51
C ALA A 336 1.17 -17.33 -4.19
N GLY A 337 2.00 -17.25 -5.23
CA GLY A 337 3.39 -16.82 -5.09
C GLY A 337 3.56 -15.44 -5.73
N THR A 338 3.89 -14.43 -4.94
CA THR A 338 4.15 -13.07 -5.44
C THR A 338 5.63 -12.93 -5.72
N ILE A 339 5.97 -12.49 -6.91
CA ILE A 339 7.30 -12.10 -7.35
C ILE A 339 7.35 -10.60 -7.16
N LEU A 340 8.11 -10.15 -6.17
CA LEU A 340 8.21 -8.73 -5.84
C LEU A 340 9.20 -8.07 -6.80
N ASP A 341 8.73 -7.05 -7.50
CA ASP A 341 9.54 -6.19 -8.36
C ASP A 341 10.44 -5.31 -7.48
N ASP A 342 11.75 -5.28 -7.76
CA ASP A 342 12.72 -4.47 -7.02
C ASP A 342 13.38 -3.37 -7.88
N GLU A 343 12.83 -3.13 -9.07
CA GLU A 343 13.23 -2.06 -9.95
C GLU A 343 12.60 -0.71 -9.57
N PRO A 344 13.34 0.41 -9.70
CA PRO A 344 12.79 1.73 -9.44
C PRO A 344 11.90 2.19 -10.61
N TYR A 345 10.69 2.64 -10.28
CA TYR A 345 9.82 3.37 -11.21
C TYR A 345 10.51 4.60 -11.80
N ASP A 346 10.50 4.72 -13.14
CA ASP A 346 11.01 5.86 -13.89
C ASP A 346 9.84 6.80 -14.27
N PRO A 347 9.63 7.91 -13.53
CA PRO A 347 8.52 8.83 -13.80
C PRO A 347 8.66 9.60 -15.11
N LEU A 348 9.85 9.58 -15.74
CA LEU A 348 10.06 10.20 -17.05
C LEU A 348 9.80 9.24 -18.21
N LEU A 349 9.61 7.94 -17.93
CA LEU A 349 9.23 6.95 -18.92
C LEU A 349 7.71 6.94 -19.08
N LEU A 350 7.24 7.49 -20.21
CA LEU A 350 5.82 7.56 -20.51
C LEU A 350 5.28 6.22 -21.01
N ASP A 351 6.09 5.50 -21.81
CA ASP A 351 5.78 4.18 -22.33
C ASP A 351 7.05 3.47 -22.83
N ASP A 352 7.27 2.22 -22.44
CA ASP A 352 8.29 1.32 -22.98
C ASP A 352 7.67 0.14 -23.75
N PHE A 353 6.35 0.14 -23.93
CA PHE A 353 5.59 -0.89 -24.63
C PHE A 353 5.80 -2.30 -24.09
N GLU A 354 6.16 -2.49 -22.82
CA GLU A 354 6.19 -3.84 -22.22
C GLU A 354 4.77 -4.43 -22.04
N ARG A 355 3.73 -3.62 -22.26
CA ARG A 355 2.32 -3.99 -22.29
C ARG A 355 1.70 -3.64 -23.64
N ALA A 356 0.65 -4.37 -24.01
CA ALA A 356 -0.09 -4.12 -25.25
C ALA A 356 -0.54 -2.65 -25.33
N PRO A 357 -0.52 -2.03 -26.52
CA PRO A 357 -0.75 -0.60 -26.70
C PRO A 357 -2.26 -0.33 -26.77
N ASP A 358 -3.01 -0.93 -25.84
CA ASP A 358 -4.47 -0.93 -25.82
C ASP A 358 -5.04 0.47 -25.48
N LEU A 359 -4.23 1.34 -24.85
CA LEU A 359 -4.54 2.76 -24.61
C LEU A 359 -4.05 3.69 -25.72
N TRP A 360 -3.48 3.14 -26.79
CA TRP A 360 -3.01 3.92 -27.93
C TRP A 360 -4.03 3.82 -29.06
N ASP A 361 -4.36 4.98 -29.62
CA ASP A 361 -5.27 5.09 -30.75
C ASP A 361 -4.49 5.35 -32.04
N GLY A 362 -4.88 4.66 -33.10
CA GLY A 362 -4.44 4.91 -34.46
C GLY A 362 -5.57 5.52 -35.28
N SER A 363 -5.24 6.33 -36.28
CA SER A 363 -6.20 6.68 -37.33
C SER A 363 -6.67 5.42 -38.07
N ASP A 364 -7.81 5.48 -38.79
CA ASP A 364 -8.46 4.31 -39.44
C ASP A 364 -7.52 3.47 -40.32
N ALA A 365 -6.45 4.07 -40.86
CA ALA A 365 -5.45 3.43 -41.71
C ALA A 365 -4.31 2.74 -40.94
N VAL A 366 -4.17 3.00 -39.64
CA VAL A 366 -3.07 2.53 -38.79
C VAL A 366 -3.56 1.37 -37.93
N THR A 367 -2.82 0.26 -37.99
CA THR A 367 -2.97 -0.86 -37.05
C THR A 367 -1.78 -0.85 -36.11
N LEU A 368 -2.05 -0.85 -34.80
CA LEU A 368 -1.05 -0.97 -33.76
C LEU A 368 -0.89 -2.44 -33.37
N ASP A 369 0.35 -2.86 -33.20
CA ASP A 369 0.74 -4.17 -32.68
C ASP A 369 1.88 -3.97 -31.69
N ASN A 370 2.13 -4.99 -30.88
CA ASN A 370 3.23 -5.01 -29.91
C ASN A 370 4.02 -6.32 -30.09
N PRO A 371 4.89 -6.38 -31.12
CA PRO A 371 5.77 -7.50 -31.32
C PRO A 371 6.85 -7.56 -30.24
N GLU A 372 7.09 -8.76 -29.71
CA GLU A 372 8.25 -9.04 -28.89
C GLU A 372 9.44 -9.40 -29.78
N ILE A 373 10.55 -8.68 -29.60
CA ILE A 373 11.78 -8.77 -30.37
C ILE A 373 12.88 -9.33 -29.47
N ALA A 374 13.47 -10.45 -29.86
CA ALA A 374 14.61 -11.02 -29.15
C ALA A 374 15.90 -10.21 -29.44
N SER A 375 16.81 -10.10 -28.47
CA SER A 375 18.11 -9.40 -28.62
C SER A 375 18.99 -9.85 -29.80
N ALA A 376 18.75 -11.06 -30.33
CA ALA A 376 19.46 -11.59 -31.49
C ALA A 376 18.81 -11.24 -32.83
N ASP A 377 17.60 -10.66 -32.82
CA ASP A 377 16.85 -10.27 -34.00
C ASP A 377 17.51 -9.04 -34.67
N PRO A 378 17.55 -8.95 -36.02
CA PRO A 378 17.99 -7.75 -36.71
C PRO A 378 17.25 -6.47 -36.32
N ASP A 379 16.03 -6.60 -35.83
CA ASP A 379 15.16 -5.49 -35.45
C ASP A 379 15.25 -5.19 -33.95
N ALA A 380 16.24 -5.75 -33.23
CA ALA A 380 16.48 -5.45 -31.82
C ALA A 380 16.91 -3.98 -31.60
N VAL A 381 16.30 -3.35 -30.60
CA VAL A 381 16.65 -2.02 -30.10
C VAL A 381 18.08 -2.05 -29.52
N PRO A 382 18.93 -1.04 -29.77
CA PRO A 382 20.29 -1.03 -29.26
C PRO A 382 20.36 -1.09 -27.73
N GLY A 383 20.91 -2.18 -27.18
CA GLY A 383 21.12 -2.32 -25.74
C GLY A 383 19.96 -2.96 -24.98
N GLN A 384 18.91 -3.42 -25.68
CA GLN A 384 17.76 -4.08 -25.07
C GLN A 384 18.11 -5.36 -24.28
N GLY A 385 17.15 -5.78 -23.44
CA GLY A 385 17.19 -7.04 -22.71
C GLY A 385 17.11 -8.29 -23.60
N ALA A 386 16.99 -9.47 -22.98
CA ALA A 386 16.91 -10.73 -23.73
C ALA A 386 15.78 -10.72 -24.77
N GLN A 387 14.66 -10.12 -24.39
CA GLN A 387 13.46 -9.84 -25.16
C GLN A 387 13.03 -8.40 -24.82
N GLU A 388 12.47 -7.71 -25.81
CA GLU A 388 11.95 -6.35 -25.70
C GLU A 388 10.66 -6.30 -26.47
N ARG A 389 9.63 -5.67 -25.92
CA ARG A 389 8.45 -5.34 -26.69
C ARG A 389 8.57 -3.93 -27.24
N VAL A 390 8.06 -3.72 -28.44
CA VAL A 390 8.08 -2.40 -29.08
C VAL A 390 6.72 -2.13 -29.69
N LEU A 391 6.33 -0.87 -29.83
CA LEU A 391 5.16 -0.52 -30.61
C LEU A 391 5.45 -0.69 -32.09
N ALA A 392 4.55 -1.35 -32.82
CA ALA A 392 4.57 -1.42 -34.27
C ALA A 392 3.32 -0.76 -34.85
N ALA A 393 3.50 0.41 -35.46
CA ALA A 393 2.43 1.10 -36.19
C ALA A 393 2.52 0.76 -37.68
N THR A 394 1.52 0.04 -38.20
CA THR A 394 1.47 -0.41 -39.59
C THR A 394 0.36 0.30 -40.36
N VAL A 395 0.71 0.92 -41.48
CA VAL A 395 -0.26 1.59 -42.36
C VAL A 395 -0.81 0.60 -43.38
N GLY A 396 -2.08 0.23 -43.22
CA GLY A 396 -2.85 -0.64 -44.13
C GLY A 396 -3.84 0.11 -45.04
N GLY A 397 -3.94 1.44 -44.90
CA GLY A 397 -4.96 2.27 -45.55
C GLY A 397 -4.70 2.70 -47.00
N PRO A 398 -5.61 3.53 -47.56
CA PRO A 398 -5.48 4.04 -48.93
C PRO A 398 -4.24 4.92 -49.10
N VAL A 399 -3.61 4.85 -50.27
CA VAL A 399 -2.43 5.66 -50.59
C VAL A 399 -2.87 7.10 -50.88
N GLY A 400 -2.37 8.05 -50.09
CA GLY A 400 -2.48 9.48 -50.38
C GLY A 400 -1.74 9.80 -51.68
N VAL A 401 -2.40 10.49 -52.60
CA VAL A 401 -1.80 10.89 -53.88
C VAL A 401 -1.86 12.39 -54.07
N ASP A 402 -0.77 12.96 -54.57
CA ASP A 402 -0.72 14.35 -54.99
C ASP A 402 -1.56 14.55 -56.24
N VAL A 403 -2.40 15.58 -56.23
CA VAL A 403 -3.26 15.90 -57.37
C VAL A 403 -3.10 17.34 -57.82
N GLU A 404 -2.86 17.53 -59.11
CA GLU A 404 -2.90 18.83 -59.76
C GLU A 404 -4.19 18.95 -60.59
N VAL A 405 -4.91 20.07 -60.44
CA VAL A 405 -6.14 20.33 -61.20
C VAL A 405 -5.94 21.51 -62.14
N GLU A 406 -6.01 21.24 -63.45
CA GLU A 406 -6.01 22.28 -64.47
C GLU A 406 -7.45 22.64 -64.88
N GLY A 407 -7.89 23.84 -64.51
CA GLY A 407 -9.19 24.40 -64.87
C GLY A 407 -9.94 25.01 -63.69
N GLN A 408 -11.14 25.53 -63.94
CA GLN A 408 -12.04 25.94 -62.85
C GLN A 408 -13.10 24.85 -62.64
N LEU A 409 -13.25 24.36 -61.41
CA LEU A 409 -14.33 23.44 -61.00
C LEU A 409 -15.73 24.01 -61.29
N CYS A 410 -15.82 25.33 -61.43
CA CYS A 410 -17.05 26.04 -61.79
C CYS A 410 -17.07 26.52 -63.25
N ASN A 411 -17.77 25.75 -64.09
CA ASN A 411 -18.38 26.25 -65.32
C ASN A 411 -19.68 25.50 -65.55
N ALA A 412 -20.82 26.21 -65.62
CA ALA A 412 -22.18 25.65 -65.73
C ALA A 412 -22.49 24.93 -67.08
N GLY A 413 -21.48 24.39 -67.77
CA GLY A 413 -21.57 23.66 -69.04
C GLY A 413 -20.91 22.28 -68.98
N ASN A 414 -20.73 21.64 -70.15
CA ASN A 414 -19.97 20.37 -70.29
C ASN A 414 -18.43 20.59 -70.20
N GLY A 415 -17.98 21.50 -69.33
CA GLY A 415 -16.54 21.75 -69.15
C GLY A 415 -15.84 20.49 -68.65
N VAL A 416 -14.71 20.17 -69.26
CA VAL A 416 -13.81 19.09 -68.82
C VAL A 416 -12.76 19.72 -67.92
N VAL A 417 -12.54 19.11 -66.76
CA VAL A 417 -11.50 19.43 -65.79
C VAL A 417 -10.44 18.36 -65.93
N THR A 418 -9.18 18.76 -66.09
CA THR A 418 -8.05 17.82 -66.08
C THR A 418 -7.57 17.67 -64.65
N VAL A 419 -7.41 16.44 -64.20
CA VAL A 419 -6.88 16.09 -62.89
C VAL A 419 -5.67 15.20 -63.14
N SER A 420 -4.48 15.61 -62.74
CA SER A 420 -3.29 14.80 -62.80
C SER A 420 -2.99 14.25 -61.42
N VAL A 421 -2.90 12.93 -61.30
CA VAL A 421 -2.32 12.26 -60.14
C VAL A 421 -0.82 12.20 -60.36
N LEU A 422 -0.06 12.93 -59.55
CA LEU A 422 1.37 13.15 -59.73
C LEU A 422 2.17 11.96 -59.21
N SER A 423 3.22 11.58 -59.94
CA SER A 423 4.23 10.67 -59.43
C SER A 423 5.22 11.44 -58.56
N THR A 424 5.47 10.95 -57.35
CA THR A 424 6.44 11.53 -56.41
C THR A 424 7.69 10.63 -56.35
N PRO A 425 8.74 10.97 -55.55
CA PRO A 425 9.81 10.01 -55.29
C PRO A 425 9.30 8.68 -54.72
N ASP A 426 8.20 8.73 -53.96
CA ASP A 426 7.71 7.65 -53.10
C ASP A 426 6.41 7.02 -53.62
N PHE A 427 5.79 7.63 -54.64
CA PHE A 427 4.59 7.13 -55.29
C PHE A 427 4.72 7.13 -56.82
N ASP A 428 4.48 5.96 -57.43
CA ASP A 428 4.38 5.81 -58.87
C ASP A 428 2.90 5.90 -59.29
N ALA A 429 2.49 7.06 -59.82
CA ALA A 429 1.11 7.28 -60.29
C ALA A 429 0.69 6.31 -61.40
N THR A 430 1.65 5.66 -62.07
CA THR A 430 1.36 4.63 -63.06
C THR A 430 0.80 3.34 -62.44
N SER A 431 0.95 3.16 -61.13
CA SER A 431 0.37 2.03 -60.36
C SER A 431 -1.14 2.14 -60.16
N VAL A 432 -1.74 3.31 -60.37
CA VAL A 432 -3.19 3.55 -60.22
C VAL A 432 -3.99 2.85 -61.33
N ASP A 433 -5.03 2.10 -60.95
CA ASP A 433 -6.04 1.63 -61.88
C ASP A 433 -6.96 2.79 -62.24
N HIS A 434 -6.61 3.48 -63.32
CA HIS A 434 -7.35 4.63 -63.86
C HIS A 434 -8.83 4.34 -64.16
N THR A 435 -9.28 3.08 -64.18
CA THR A 435 -10.69 2.73 -64.39
C THR A 435 -11.54 2.86 -63.13
N THR A 436 -10.92 2.87 -61.97
CA THR A 436 -11.58 2.98 -60.66
C THR A 436 -11.68 4.41 -60.16
N VAL A 437 -10.93 5.34 -60.76
CA VAL A 437 -10.78 6.71 -60.23
C VAL A 437 -12.02 7.57 -60.45
N THR A 438 -12.42 8.30 -59.41
CA THR A 438 -13.50 9.29 -59.39
C THR A 438 -13.05 10.60 -58.75
N LEU A 439 -13.60 11.72 -59.23
CA LEU A 439 -13.57 13.03 -58.55
C LEU A 439 -14.99 13.43 -58.17
N GLY A 440 -15.31 13.40 -56.87
CA GLY A 440 -16.69 13.45 -56.39
C GLY A 440 -17.51 12.34 -57.02
N ASP A 441 -18.64 12.70 -57.63
CA ASP A 441 -19.50 11.74 -58.35
C ASP A 441 -19.04 11.44 -59.80
N ALA A 442 -17.95 12.04 -60.28
CA ALA A 442 -17.54 11.97 -61.68
C ALA A 442 -16.45 10.93 -61.96
N HIS A 443 -16.66 10.14 -63.02
CA HIS A 443 -15.64 9.26 -63.59
C HIS A 443 -14.90 9.92 -64.77
N GLU A 444 -13.78 9.30 -65.16
CA GLU A 444 -13.06 9.59 -66.40
C GLU A 444 -13.99 9.64 -67.62
N THR A 445 -13.89 10.72 -68.41
CA THR A 445 -14.72 10.94 -69.59
C THR A 445 -14.01 10.61 -70.90
N HIS A 446 -12.69 10.48 -70.87
CA HIS A 446 -11.87 10.00 -71.96
C HIS A 446 -11.86 8.46 -71.97
N VAL A 447 -12.82 7.88 -72.69
CA VAL A 447 -13.01 6.43 -72.80
C VAL A 447 -12.59 5.89 -74.17
N ASP A 448 -12.28 4.60 -74.23
CA ASP A 448 -12.03 3.84 -75.45
C ASP A 448 -13.35 3.50 -76.22
N PRO A 449 -13.29 2.85 -77.41
CA PRO A 449 -14.50 2.50 -78.18
C PRO A 449 -15.46 1.53 -77.47
N THR A 450 -15.05 0.87 -76.39
CA THR A 450 -15.87 -0.02 -75.57
C THR A 450 -16.52 0.69 -74.40
N GLY A 451 -16.19 1.97 -74.18
CA GLY A 451 -16.69 2.79 -73.07
C GLY A 451 -15.86 2.66 -71.80
N GLN A 452 -14.69 2.02 -71.86
CA GLN A 452 -13.79 1.90 -70.72
C GLN A 452 -12.86 3.11 -70.65
N PRO A 453 -12.55 3.66 -69.45
CA PRO A 453 -11.57 4.72 -69.28
C PRO A 453 -10.27 4.41 -70.00
N ARG A 454 -9.70 5.40 -70.69
CA ARG A 454 -8.45 5.25 -71.43
C ARG A 454 -7.33 5.87 -70.62
N ARG A 455 -6.36 5.04 -70.24
CA ARG A 455 -5.15 5.46 -69.54
C ARG A 455 -4.38 6.51 -70.34
N HIS A 456 -4.03 7.62 -69.69
CA HIS A 456 -3.27 8.71 -70.26
C HIS A 456 -2.18 9.11 -69.26
N GLU A 457 -0.94 9.10 -69.71
CA GLU A 457 0.23 9.39 -68.88
C GLU A 457 1.01 10.55 -69.47
N ALA A 458 1.44 11.49 -68.62
CA ALA A 458 2.27 12.62 -68.99
C ALA A 458 3.09 13.08 -67.79
N ASP A 459 4.25 13.68 -68.03
CA ASP A 459 4.99 14.46 -67.04
C ASP A 459 4.36 15.86 -67.02
N THR A 460 3.46 16.10 -66.06
CA THR A 460 2.58 17.28 -66.03
C THR A 460 3.27 18.46 -65.34
N ASP A 461 4.01 18.18 -64.26
CA ASP A 461 4.70 19.19 -63.46
C ASP A 461 6.16 19.45 -63.90
N GLY A 462 6.70 18.61 -64.78
CA GLY A 462 8.03 18.76 -65.37
C GLY A 462 9.17 18.25 -64.50
N ASP A 463 8.87 17.40 -63.51
CA ASP A 463 9.86 16.80 -62.61
C ASP A 463 10.61 15.60 -63.24
N GLY A 464 10.14 15.12 -64.39
CA GLY A 464 10.71 14.01 -65.15
C GLY A 464 10.17 12.62 -64.78
N ARG A 465 9.20 12.53 -63.86
CA ARG A 465 8.40 11.34 -63.55
C ARG A 465 7.16 11.31 -64.43
N THR A 466 6.43 10.20 -64.41
CA THR A 466 5.27 9.98 -65.29
C THR A 466 4.00 9.97 -64.47
N ASP A 467 3.12 10.94 -64.68
CA ASP A 467 1.87 11.11 -63.93
C ASP A 467 0.71 10.41 -64.63
N LEU A 468 -0.37 10.14 -63.88
CA LEU A 468 -1.63 9.68 -64.45
C LEU A 468 -2.57 10.86 -64.66
N VAL A 469 -2.98 11.10 -65.90
CA VAL A 469 -3.84 12.23 -66.28
C VAL A 469 -5.27 11.78 -66.53
N LEU A 470 -6.22 12.41 -65.83
CA LEU A 470 -7.64 12.14 -65.89
C LEU A 470 -8.42 13.36 -66.40
N HIS A 471 -9.54 13.12 -67.07
CA HIS A 471 -10.43 14.14 -67.61
C HIS A 471 -11.86 13.90 -67.14
N VAL A 472 -12.32 14.67 -66.16
CA VAL A 472 -13.67 14.56 -65.60
C VAL A 472 -14.56 15.70 -66.05
N ARG A 473 -15.87 15.49 -66.08
CA ARG A 473 -16.83 16.57 -66.39
C ARG A 473 -17.21 17.31 -65.11
N ALA A 474 -16.93 18.61 -65.03
CA ALA A 474 -17.18 19.42 -63.84
C ALA A 474 -18.59 19.24 -63.25
N LYS A 475 -19.63 19.30 -64.09
CA LYS A 475 -21.04 19.15 -63.67
C LYS A 475 -21.38 17.78 -63.04
N GLU A 476 -20.59 16.75 -63.36
CA GLU A 476 -20.79 15.38 -62.90
C GLU A 476 -20.09 15.13 -61.56
N THR A 477 -19.24 16.06 -61.09
CA THR A 477 -18.51 15.90 -59.83
C THR A 477 -19.38 16.15 -58.60
N GLY A 478 -20.45 16.94 -58.73
CA GLY A 478 -21.28 17.37 -57.60
C GLY A 478 -20.68 18.50 -56.74
N LEU A 479 -19.47 18.96 -57.05
CA LEU A 479 -18.70 19.92 -56.24
C LEU A 479 -19.15 21.38 -56.43
N ALA A 480 -19.03 22.17 -55.35
CA ALA A 480 -19.27 23.60 -55.37
C ALA A 480 -18.13 24.36 -56.06
N CYS A 481 -18.33 25.66 -56.28
CA CYS A 481 -17.39 26.47 -57.07
C CYS A 481 -16.09 26.82 -56.32
N ASP A 482 -16.09 26.54 -55.03
CA ASP A 482 -15.25 27.08 -53.97
C ASP A 482 -14.74 25.99 -53.01
N ASP A 483 -14.99 24.71 -53.31
CA ASP A 483 -14.46 23.58 -52.54
C ASP A 483 -12.93 23.52 -52.71
N GLN A 484 -12.19 23.69 -51.60
CA GLN A 484 -10.73 23.55 -51.56
C GLN A 484 -10.27 22.09 -51.36
N ALA A 485 -11.17 21.20 -50.92
CA ALA A 485 -10.93 19.77 -50.80
C ALA A 485 -11.47 19.04 -52.04
N LEU A 486 -10.60 18.29 -52.72
CA LEU A 486 -10.98 17.47 -53.87
C LEU A 486 -11.24 16.03 -53.38
N PRO A 487 -12.49 15.52 -53.39
CA PRO A 487 -12.76 14.13 -53.03
C PRO A 487 -12.37 13.22 -54.20
N LEU A 488 -11.10 12.88 -54.27
CA LEU A 488 -10.57 11.89 -55.21
C LEU A 488 -10.63 10.51 -54.54
N ALA A 489 -11.14 9.51 -55.25
CA ALA A 489 -11.13 8.11 -54.82
C ALA A 489 -10.74 7.20 -55.98
N GLY A 490 -10.17 6.03 -55.69
CA GLY A 490 -9.83 5.01 -56.69
C GLY A 490 -9.06 3.86 -56.06
N GLU A 491 -8.48 2.99 -56.87
CA GLU A 491 -7.61 1.90 -56.44
C GLU A 491 -6.37 1.82 -57.35
N THR A 492 -5.27 1.31 -56.81
CA THR A 492 -4.11 0.84 -57.57
C THR A 492 -4.35 -0.56 -58.12
N PHE A 493 -3.54 -0.99 -59.09
CA PHE A 493 -3.67 -2.33 -59.69
C PHE A 493 -3.43 -3.49 -58.70
N ASP A 494 -2.83 -3.23 -57.53
CA ASP A 494 -2.67 -4.21 -56.46
C ASP A 494 -3.85 -4.23 -55.47
N GLY A 495 -4.86 -3.39 -55.68
CA GLY A 495 -6.10 -3.34 -54.91
C GLY A 495 -6.06 -2.38 -53.72
N ARG A 496 -5.01 -1.58 -53.55
CA ARG A 496 -4.98 -0.51 -52.52
C ARG A 496 -5.79 0.69 -53.00
N ALA A 497 -6.71 1.17 -52.17
CA ALA A 497 -7.45 2.39 -52.46
C ALA A 497 -6.50 3.62 -52.54
N ILE A 498 -6.88 4.66 -53.27
CA ILE A 498 -6.18 5.95 -53.34
C ILE A 498 -7.13 7.07 -52.93
N THR A 499 -6.57 8.12 -52.32
CA THR A 499 -7.29 9.33 -51.94
C THR A 499 -6.42 10.56 -52.21
N ASN A 500 -7.04 11.71 -52.49
CA ASN A 500 -6.31 12.99 -52.42
C ASN A 500 -5.88 13.19 -50.95
N LEU A 501 -4.57 13.41 -50.74
CA LEU A 501 -3.87 13.45 -49.45
C LEU A 501 -4.79 13.59 -48.22
N PRO A 502 -4.92 12.57 -47.35
CA PRO A 502 -5.25 12.84 -45.97
C PRO A 502 -4.03 13.47 -45.29
N ALA A 503 -4.27 14.15 -44.16
CA ALA A 503 -3.20 14.46 -43.20
C ALA A 503 -2.35 13.20 -42.95
N GLN A 504 -1.08 13.37 -42.60
CA GLN A 504 -0.24 12.26 -42.18
C GLN A 504 -1.03 11.40 -41.19
N GLU A 505 -1.17 10.10 -41.51
CA GLU A 505 -1.81 9.17 -40.58
C GLU A 505 -1.06 9.22 -39.25
N ARG A 506 -1.75 9.01 -38.15
CA ARG A 506 -1.17 9.24 -36.82
C ARG A 506 -1.61 8.18 -35.84
N PHE A 507 -0.80 8.01 -34.83
CA PHE A 507 -1.16 7.24 -33.65
C PHE A 507 -0.65 7.97 -32.41
N GLY A 508 -1.30 7.78 -31.28
CA GLY A 508 -0.94 8.47 -30.06
C GLY A 508 -1.67 7.92 -28.86
N ARG A 509 -1.41 8.55 -27.72
CA ARG A 509 -2.05 8.22 -26.45
C ARG A 509 -2.59 9.50 -25.85
N ASP A 510 -3.87 9.46 -25.52
CA ASP A 510 -4.52 10.48 -24.71
C ASP A 510 -4.50 10.05 -23.24
N PHE A 511 -4.39 11.02 -22.34
CA PHE A 511 -4.48 10.82 -20.91
C PHE A 511 -5.87 11.17 -20.40
N ALA A 512 -6.33 10.40 -19.42
CA ALA A 512 -7.59 10.66 -18.73
C ALA A 512 -7.53 11.95 -17.88
N LEU A 513 -6.34 12.35 -17.44
CA LEU A 513 -6.04 13.60 -16.73
C LEU A 513 -4.83 14.30 -17.33
N GLY A 514 -4.80 15.63 -17.20
CA GLY A 514 -3.62 16.42 -17.53
C GLY A 514 -2.42 16.05 -16.65
N GLN A 515 -1.26 15.85 -17.29
CA GLN A 515 0.02 15.62 -16.64
C GLN A 515 0.84 16.92 -16.60
N ASP A 516 1.62 17.12 -15.54
CA ASP A 516 2.56 18.24 -15.47
C ASP A 516 3.93 17.81 -16.01
N TRP A 517 4.30 18.35 -17.16
CA TRP A 517 5.59 18.15 -17.83
C TRP A 517 6.46 19.43 -17.77
N SER A 518 6.04 20.46 -17.03
CA SER A 518 6.66 21.78 -17.04
C SER A 518 8.08 21.83 -16.48
N GLU A 519 8.49 20.80 -15.73
CA GLU A 519 9.85 20.63 -15.22
C GLU A 519 10.80 19.98 -16.26
N THR A 520 10.30 19.57 -17.43
CA THR A 520 11.10 18.87 -18.46
C THR A 520 11.35 19.74 -19.69
N GLU A 521 12.40 19.46 -20.47
CA GLU A 521 12.83 20.33 -21.59
C GLU A 521 12.52 19.78 -22.98
N GLY A 522 12.09 18.52 -23.08
CA GLY A 522 11.74 17.90 -24.33
C GLY A 522 11.29 16.46 -24.15
N MET A 523 11.17 15.76 -25.28
CA MET A 523 10.87 14.33 -25.31
C MET A 523 11.88 13.58 -26.17
N SER A 524 12.08 12.31 -25.86
CA SER A 524 12.94 11.40 -26.61
C SER A 524 12.30 10.03 -26.76
N PHE A 525 12.61 9.34 -27.85
CA PHE A 525 12.11 7.99 -28.12
C PHE A 525 13.02 7.27 -29.10
N TRP A 526 13.06 5.94 -29.02
CA TRP A 526 13.63 5.11 -30.06
C TRP A 526 12.65 5.01 -31.22
N TYR A 527 13.15 5.29 -32.42
CA TYR A 527 12.39 5.22 -33.65
C TYR A 527 13.11 4.39 -34.68
N ARG A 528 12.38 3.48 -35.33
CA ARG A 528 12.83 2.76 -36.51
C ARG A 528 11.84 2.96 -37.65
N GLY A 529 12.20 3.86 -38.55
CA GLY A 529 11.44 4.16 -39.75
C GLY A 529 11.83 3.31 -40.95
N GLN A 530 11.36 3.75 -42.12
CA GLN A 530 11.61 3.11 -43.40
C GLN A 530 12.72 3.82 -44.18
N GLY A 531 13.26 4.93 -43.66
CA GLY A 531 14.17 5.82 -44.37
C GLY A 531 13.49 6.45 -45.59
N SER A 532 12.20 6.79 -45.49
CA SER A 532 11.42 7.35 -46.60
C SER A 532 11.89 8.74 -47.02
N GLY A 533 12.47 9.50 -46.10
CA GLY A 533 12.78 10.92 -46.27
C GLY A 533 11.60 11.85 -45.95
N ASP A 534 10.48 11.29 -45.51
CA ASP A 534 9.31 12.06 -45.07
C ASP A 534 9.58 12.80 -43.76
N GLU A 535 8.90 13.93 -43.60
CA GLU A 535 8.81 14.63 -42.33
C GLU A 535 7.74 13.93 -41.47
N ILE A 536 8.14 13.54 -40.25
CA ILE A 536 7.31 12.84 -39.27
C ILE A 536 6.93 13.85 -38.20
N GLY A 537 5.65 14.19 -38.11
CA GLY A 537 5.11 15.04 -37.06
C GLY A 537 5.10 14.32 -35.71
N VAL A 538 5.32 15.08 -34.65
CA VAL A 538 5.11 14.68 -33.26
C VAL A 538 4.22 15.73 -32.63
N GLU A 539 3.08 15.30 -32.11
CA GLU A 539 2.05 16.17 -31.52
C GLU A 539 2.07 16.05 -29.99
N VAL A 540 1.90 17.17 -29.30
CA VAL A 540 1.60 17.24 -27.87
C VAL A 540 0.28 17.99 -27.70
N LEU A 541 -0.58 17.43 -26.85
CA LEU A 541 -1.87 17.99 -26.49
C LEU A 541 -1.71 18.76 -25.17
N ASP A 542 -1.57 20.08 -25.23
CA ASP A 542 -1.35 20.93 -24.04
C ASP A 542 -2.61 21.70 -23.68
N ASN A 543 -2.94 21.81 -22.38
CA ASN A 543 -3.96 22.69 -21.79
C ASN A 543 -5.37 22.63 -22.42
N ARG A 544 -6.39 22.28 -21.63
CA ARG A 544 -7.79 22.30 -22.09
C ARG A 544 -8.49 23.59 -21.69
N ALA A 545 -9.54 23.95 -22.43
CA ALA A 545 -10.48 24.96 -21.95
C ALA A 545 -11.16 24.45 -20.66
N PRO A 546 -11.56 25.34 -19.74
CA PRO A 546 -12.25 24.93 -18.52
C PRO A 546 -13.46 24.03 -18.81
N ASP A 547 -13.57 22.92 -18.08
CA ASP A 547 -14.65 21.94 -18.28
C ASP A 547 -16.03 22.64 -18.26
N PRO A 548 -16.87 22.50 -19.31
CA PRO A 548 -18.17 23.15 -19.39
C PRO A 548 -19.22 22.60 -18.40
N GLY A 549 -18.89 21.50 -17.71
CA GLY A 549 -19.74 20.75 -16.80
C GLY A 549 -20.81 19.91 -17.49
N PRO A 550 -21.68 19.23 -16.72
CA PRO A 550 -22.63 18.23 -17.23
C PRO A 550 -23.58 18.66 -18.36
N GLN A 551 -23.80 19.97 -18.55
CA GLN A 551 -24.64 20.50 -19.63
C GLN A 551 -23.92 20.61 -20.98
N GLY A 552 -22.59 20.64 -20.96
CA GLY A 552 -21.75 20.71 -22.16
C GLY A 552 -20.96 19.43 -22.43
N TRP A 553 -21.28 18.34 -21.75
CA TRP A 553 -20.67 17.03 -21.98
C TRP A 553 -21.33 16.29 -23.15
N ASP A 554 -20.50 15.68 -24.00
CA ASP A 554 -20.88 14.84 -25.12
C ASP A 554 -20.51 13.37 -24.86
N LEU A 555 -21.08 12.43 -25.60
CA LEU A 555 -20.74 11.00 -25.49
C LEU A 555 -19.33 10.79 -26.05
N VAL A 556 -18.39 10.31 -25.22
CA VAL A 556 -16.99 10.11 -25.61
C VAL A 556 -16.59 8.64 -25.70
N TRP A 557 -17.27 7.77 -24.93
CA TRP A 557 -17.05 6.33 -24.97
C TRP A 557 -18.36 5.59 -24.66
N SER A 558 -18.59 4.46 -25.34
CA SER A 558 -19.68 3.56 -24.99
C SER A 558 -19.45 2.13 -25.43
N ASP A 559 -20.12 1.21 -24.74
CA ASP A 559 -20.38 -0.14 -25.21
C ASP A 559 -21.89 -0.39 -25.16
N GLU A 560 -22.46 -0.69 -26.32
CA GLU A 560 -23.91 -0.86 -26.53
C GLU A 560 -24.32 -2.33 -26.63
N PHE A 561 -23.34 -3.27 -26.65
CA PHE A 561 -23.58 -4.72 -26.64
C PHE A 561 -24.56 -5.24 -27.72
N ASP A 562 -24.54 -4.62 -28.90
CA ASP A 562 -25.42 -4.90 -30.05
C ASP A 562 -24.96 -6.11 -30.90
N GLU A 563 -23.89 -6.79 -30.51
CA GLU A 563 -23.34 -7.94 -31.23
C GLU A 563 -24.28 -9.15 -31.22
N ALA A 564 -24.06 -10.07 -32.16
CA ALA A 564 -24.85 -11.29 -32.26
C ALA A 564 -24.75 -12.18 -31.01
N ALA A 565 -25.84 -12.87 -30.65
CA ALA A 565 -25.91 -13.73 -29.48
C ALA A 565 -24.72 -14.70 -29.35
N GLY A 566 -24.15 -14.79 -28.14
CA GLY A 566 -22.99 -15.62 -27.83
C GLY A 566 -21.64 -14.98 -28.18
N THR A 567 -21.63 -13.71 -28.61
CA THR A 567 -20.38 -12.95 -28.81
C THR A 567 -19.86 -12.50 -27.45
N ARG A 568 -18.54 -12.64 -27.22
CA ARG A 568 -17.89 -12.15 -26.01
C ARG A 568 -17.90 -10.61 -26.00
N PRO A 569 -17.89 -9.97 -24.81
CA PRO A 569 -17.55 -8.55 -24.68
C PRO A 569 -16.39 -8.13 -25.58
N ASN A 570 -16.47 -6.93 -26.17
CA ASN A 570 -15.46 -6.42 -27.08
C ASN A 570 -14.08 -6.42 -26.38
N PRO A 571 -13.07 -7.17 -26.88
CA PRO A 571 -11.76 -7.23 -26.25
C PRO A 571 -11.00 -5.90 -26.29
N ASP A 572 -11.41 -4.94 -27.12
CA ASP A 572 -10.83 -3.59 -27.13
C ASP A 572 -11.36 -2.76 -25.94
N ASN A 573 -12.51 -3.14 -25.37
CA ASN A 573 -13.12 -2.46 -24.21
C ASN A 573 -12.92 -3.22 -22.89
N TRP A 574 -12.92 -4.55 -22.93
CA TRP A 574 -13.04 -5.40 -21.74
C TRP A 574 -12.02 -6.54 -21.69
N GLY A 575 -11.30 -6.62 -20.57
CA GLY A 575 -10.59 -7.82 -20.10
C GLY A 575 -11.41 -8.65 -19.13
N TYR A 576 -10.80 -9.69 -18.56
CA TYR A 576 -11.42 -10.58 -17.56
C TYR A 576 -10.49 -10.78 -16.36
N GLU A 577 -11.03 -10.64 -15.16
CA GLU A 577 -10.39 -11.22 -13.97
C GLU A 577 -10.81 -12.68 -13.83
N LEU A 578 -9.84 -13.54 -13.51
CA LEU A 578 -10.01 -14.99 -13.51
C LEU A 578 -9.83 -15.57 -12.11
N GLY A 579 -10.60 -16.60 -11.81
CA GLY A 579 -10.50 -17.35 -10.56
C GLY A 579 -11.28 -16.75 -9.41
N ASP A 580 -10.87 -17.11 -8.20
CA ASP A 580 -11.54 -16.81 -6.94
C ASP A 580 -10.76 -15.77 -6.10
N GLY A 581 -9.86 -15.02 -6.73
CA GLY A 581 -8.99 -14.03 -6.07
C GLY A 581 -7.74 -14.63 -5.42
N THR A 582 -7.60 -15.95 -5.33
CA THR A 582 -6.43 -16.59 -4.68
C THR A 582 -5.11 -16.19 -5.35
N VAL A 583 -5.07 -16.10 -6.69
CA VAL A 583 -3.85 -15.70 -7.42
C VAL A 583 -3.41 -14.27 -7.08
N ASN A 584 -4.33 -13.41 -6.66
CA ASN A 584 -4.07 -12.03 -6.25
C ASN A 584 -3.81 -11.90 -4.74
N GLY A 585 -3.65 -13.03 -4.04
CA GLY A 585 -3.45 -13.08 -2.60
C GLY A 585 -4.66 -12.70 -1.75
N ILE A 586 -5.84 -12.61 -2.38
CA ILE A 586 -7.12 -12.27 -1.76
C ILE A 586 -8.18 -13.35 -2.03
N PRO A 587 -8.03 -14.58 -1.48
CA PRO A 587 -9.02 -15.65 -1.67
C PRO A 587 -10.45 -15.22 -1.35
N GLY A 588 -11.40 -15.64 -2.19
CA GLY A 588 -12.79 -15.15 -2.14
C GLY A 588 -12.91 -13.66 -2.47
N TRP A 589 -12.00 -13.15 -3.31
CA TRP A 589 -11.87 -11.73 -3.69
C TRP A 589 -11.78 -10.77 -2.49
N GLY A 590 -11.24 -11.23 -1.36
CA GLY A 590 -11.19 -10.47 -0.09
C GLY A 590 -12.51 -10.40 0.67
N ASN A 591 -13.61 -10.86 0.06
CA ASN A 591 -14.97 -10.73 0.58
C ASN A 591 -15.62 -12.09 0.90
N SER A 592 -14.87 -13.19 0.91
CA SER A 592 -15.42 -14.56 1.08
C SER A 592 -16.46 -14.94 0.01
N GLU A 593 -16.26 -14.44 -1.21
CA GLU A 593 -17.07 -14.76 -2.38
C GLU A 593 -16.87 -16.22 -2.82
N LEU A 594 -17.91 -16.86 -3.37
CA LEU A 594 -17.94 -18.29 -3.64
C LEU A 594 -17.71 -18.66 -5.11
N GLN A 595 -17.82 -17.71 -6.03
CA GLN A 595 -17.68 -17.97 -7.46
C GLN A 595 -16.21 -18.02 -7.92
N TYR A 596 -15.99 -18.81 -8.97
CA TYR A 596 -14.80 -18.73 -9.80
C TYR A 596 -15.13 -17.89 -11.05
N TYR A 597 -14.45 -16.75 -11.25
CA TYR A 597 -14.62 -15.94 -12.46
C TYR A 597 -13.91 -16.58 -13.66
N THR A 598 -14.55 -16.55 -14.84
CA THR A 598 -14.04 -17.12 -16.08
C THR A 598 -14.11 -16.12 -17.24
N ASP A 599 -13.38 -16.41 -18.32
CA ASP A 599 -13.52 -15.75 -19.61
C ASP A 599 -14.52 -16.47 -20.54
N SER A 600 -15.26 -17.46 -20.04
CA SER A 600 -16.13 -18.28 -20.88
C SER A 600 -17.32 -17.46 -21.41
N PRO A 601 -17.71 -17.63 -22.69
CA PRO A 601 -18.95 -17.04 -23.20
C PRO A 601 -20.20 -17.64 -22.51
N ASP A 602 -20.04 -18.73 -21.75
CA ASP A 602 -21.07 -19.26 -20.88
C ASP A 602 -21.37 -18.35 -19.67
N ASN A 603 -20.41 -17.52 -19.25
CA ASN A 603 -20.52 -16.59 -18.11
C ASN A 603 -20.63 -15.13 -18.55
N ALA A 604 -20.09 -14.73 -19.70
CA ALA A 604 -20.28 -13.38 -20.24
C ALA A 604 -20.38 -13.40 -21.77
N ALA A 605 -21.55 -13.06 -22.31
CA ALA A 605 -21.76 -12.90 -23.74
C ALA A 605 -22.97 -12.01 -24.03
N THR A 606 -23.05 -11.47 -25.24
CA THR A 606 -24.23 -10.75 -25.69
C THR A 606 -25.39 -11.71 -25.95
N ASP A 607 -26.63 -11.28 -25.73
CA ASP A 607 -27.83 -12.08 -26.01
C ASP A 607 -28.39 -11.88 -27.43
N GLY A 608 -27.82 -10.97 -28.21
CA GLY A 608 -28.30 -10.59 -29.54
C GLY A 608 -29.60 -9.77 -29.52
N GLU A 609 -30.04 -9.32 -28.33
CA GLU A 609 -31.17 -8.44 -28.10
C GLU A 609 -30.71 -7.04 -27.61
N GLY A 610 -29.42 -6.72 -27.78
CA GLY A 610 -28.80 -5.45 -27.37
C GLY A 610 -28.37 -5.43 -25.91
N ASN A 611 -27.95 -6.58 -25.35
CA ASN A 611 -27.47 -6.63 -23.97
C ASN A 611 -26.26 -7.56 -23.84
N LEU A 612 -25.31 -7.16 -22.99
CA LEU A 612 -24.38 -8.07 -22.34
C LEU A 612 -25.13 -8.83 -21.23
N VAL A 613 -24.90 -10.14 -21.14
CA VAL A 613 -25.42 -10.98 -20.06
C VAL A 613 -24.28 -11.61 -19.28
N ILE A 614 -24.14 -11.19 -18.01
CA ILE A 614 -23.27 -11.84 -17.04
C ILE A 614 -24.08 -12.92 -16.31
N THR A 615 -23.63 -14.16 -16.42
CA THR A 615 -24.36 -15.35 -15.96
C THR A 615 -23.60 -16.08 -14.87
N ALA A 616 -24.18 -16.17 -13.67
CA ALA A 616 -23.69 -17.05 -12.62
C ALA A 616 -24.28 -18.45 -12.80
N ARG A 617 -23.45 -19.49 -12.66
CA ARG A 617 -23.78 -20.89 -12.98
C ARG A 617 -23.24 -21.82 -11.91
N GLU A 618 -23.70 -23.06 -11.94
CA GLU A 618 -23.00 -24.15 -11.24
C GLU A 618 -21.64 -24.38 -11.91
N ALA A 619 -20.60 -24.55 -11.10
CA ALA A 619 -19.26 -24.88 -11.57
C ALA A 619 -19.17 -26.32 -12.13
N ASP A 620 -18.22 -26.58 -13.01
CA ASP A 620 -17.96 -27.90 -13.63
C ASP A 620 -16.48 -28.28 -13.50
N GLY A 621 -16.04 -28.42 -12.24
CA GLY A 621 -14.71 -28.95 -11.89
C GLY A 621 -13.64 -27.90 -11.56
N GLU A 622 -13.97 -26.62 -11.55
CA GLU A 622 -13.10 -25.56 -11.04
C GLU A 622 -12.73 -25.78 -9.56
N GLN A 623 -11.57 -25.27 -9.14
CA GLN A 623 -11.08 -25.36 -7.76
C GLN A 623 -10.95 -23.97 -7.15
N CYS A 624 -11.55 -23.79 -5.98
CA CYS A 624 -11.62 -22.57 -5.21
C CYS A 624 -10.86 -22.75 -3.88
N TYR A 625 -10.67 -21.68 -3.14
CA TYR A 625 -9.93 -21.63 -1.88
C TYR A 625 -10.55 -22.50 -0.78
N TYR A 626 -11.81 -22.91 -0.95
CA TYR A 626 -12.56 -23.80 -0.06
C TYR A 626 -12.73 -25.23 -0.60
N GLY A 627 -12.15 -25.57 -1.76
CA GLY A 627 -12.24 -26.91 -2.38
C GLY A 627 -12.80 -26.87 -3.80
N GLU A 628 -13.63 -27.85 -4.16
CA GLU A 628 -14.35 -27.83 -5.45
C GLU A 628 -15.28 -26.61 -5.48
N CYS A 629 -15.13 -25.75 -6.50
CA CYS A 629 -15.97 -24.57 -6.62
C CYS A 629 -17.44 -24.98 -6.78
N GLU A 630 -18.35 -24.21 -6.19
CA GLU A 630 -19.79 -24.42 -6.36
C GLU A 630 -20.36 -23.58 -7.51
N HIS A 631 -19.73 -22.44 -7.81
CA HIS A 631 -20.26 -21.45 -8.74
C HIS A 631 -19.20 -20.92 -9.70
N THR A 632 -19.62 -20.56 -10.91
CA THR A 632 -18.84 -19.75 -11.86
C THR A 632 -19.60 -18.47 -12.22
N SER A 633 -18.87 -17.41 -12.58
CA SER A 633 -19.44 -16.14 -13.04
C SER A 633 -18.42 -15.40 -13.93
N ALA A 634 -18.63 -14.11 -14.20
CA ALA A 634 -17.64 -13.25 -14.86
C ALA A 634 -17.44 -11.92 -14.10
N ARG A 635 -16.22 -11.39 -14.22
CA ARG A 635 -15.79 -10.05 -13.77
C ARG A 635 -14.99 -9.41 -14.89
N LEU A 636 -15.61 -8.44 -15.54
CA LEU A 636 -15.05 -7.67 -16.64
C LEU A 636 -14.41 -6.41 -16.11
N LEU A 637 -13.33 -5.97 -16.75
CA LEU A 637 -12.64 -4.72 -16.42
C LEU A 637 -12.15 -4.00 -17.67
N SER A 638 -12.19 -2.67 -17.67
CA SER A 638 -11.59 -1.85 -18.73
C SER A 638 -10.12 -1.47 -18.46
N LYS A 639 -9.50 -2.08 -17.44
CA LYS A 639 -8.10 -1.81 -17.06
C LYS A 639 -7.18 -1.98 -18.26
N HIS A 640 -6.32 -0.98 -18.49
CA HIS A 640 -5.42 -0.88 -19.64
C HIS A 640 -6.11 -0.82 -21.01
N LYS A 641 -7.42 -0.54 -21.07
CA LYS A 641 -8.20 -0.49 -22.32
C LYS A 641 -8.99 0.80 -22.46
N ALA A 642 -9.63 1.21 -21.38
CA ALA A 642 -10.30 2.50 -21.29
C ALA A 642 -10.22 3.01 -19.86
N GLU A 643 -9.73 4.24 -19.72
CA GLU A 643 -9.50 4.92 -18.46
C GLU A 643 -10.23 6.25 -18.48
N PHE A 644 -10.81 6.64 -17.34
CA PHE A 644 -11.64 7.83 -17.26
C PHE A 644 -11.29 8.62 -16.03
N ALA A 645 -11.30 9.94 -16.17
CA ALA A 645 -11.33 10.83 -15.02
C ALA A 645 -12.43 11.88 -15.21
N TYR A 646 -13.24 12.05 -14.18
CA TYR A 646 -14.40 12.92 -14.18
C TYR A 646 -15.43 12.56 -15.29
N GLY A 647 -16.52 13.32 -15.34
CA GLY A 647 -17.57 13.15 -16.34
C GLY A 647 -18.84 12.50 -15.78
N ARG A 648 -19.75 12.13 -16.68
CA ARG A 648 -20.97 11.38 -16.37
C ARG A 648 -20.80 9.96 -16.87
N ILE A 649 -20.79 9.01 -15.95
CA ILE A 649 -20.69 7.58 -16.24
C ILE A 649 -22.04 6.96 -15.91
N GLU A 650 -22.65 6.27 -16.87
CA GLU A 650 -23.94 5.61 -16.67
C GLU A 650 -23.97 4.21 -17.27
N ALA A 651 -24.69 3.31 -16.59
CA ALA A 651 -24.99 1.99 -17.10
C ALA A 651 -26.47 1.69 -16.92
N ARG A 652 -27.07 0.98 -17.89
CA ARG A 652 -28.46 0.54 -17.82
C ARG A 652 -28.51 -0.96 -17.56
N ILE A 653 -28.86 -1.33 -16.32
CA ILE A 653 -28.65 -2.66 -15.77
C ILE A 653 -29.99 -3.25 -15.29
N GLN A 654 -30.21 -4.53 -15.55
CA GLN A 654 -31.24 -5.35 -14.92
C GLN A 654 -30.55 -6.39 -14.02
N VAL A 655 -30.85 -6.34 -12.73
CA VAL A 655 -30.32 -7.28 -11.72
C VAL A 655 -31.22 -8.52 -11.58
N PRO A 656 -30.68 -9.68 -11.16
CA PRO A 656 -31.44 -10.93 -11.05
C PRO A 656 -32.49 -10.89 -9.92
N ASP A 657 -33.62 -11.55 -10.13
CA ASP A 657 -34.69 -11.79 -9.13
C ASP A 657 -34.48 -13.14 -8.42
N GLY A 658 -33.23 -13.46 -8.10
CA GLY A 658 -32.83 -14.71 -7.45
C GLY A 658 -32.99 -14.66 -5.93
N GLY A 659 -32.84 -15.83 -5.28
CA GLY A 659 -32.75 -15.90 -3.82
C GLY A 659 -31.52 -15.17 -3.27
N ALA A 660 -31.42 -15.06 -1.94
CA ALA A 660 -30.30 -14.40 -1.26
C ALA A 660 -28.93 -14.95 -1.71
N GLY A 661 -27.89 -14.11 -1.67
CA GLY A 661 -26.52 -14.46 -2.02
C GLY A 661 -26.07 -14.09 -3.44
N LEU A 662 -26.81 -13.30 -4.20
CA LEU A 662 -26.35 -12.73 -5.48
C LEU A 662 -25.92 -11.29 -5.27
N TRP A 663 -24.79 -10.90 -5.86
CA TRP A 663 -24.18 -9.59 -5.69
C TRP A 663 -23.63 -9.05 -7.03
N PRO A 664 -24.51 -8.55 -7.92
CA PRO A 664 -24.10 -7.75 -9.08
C PRO A 664 -23.59 -6.37 -8.69
N ALA A 665 -22.54 -5.91 -9.39
CA ALA A 665 -21.97 -4.60 -9.20
C ALA A 665 -21.51 -3.96 -10.53
N PHE A 666 -21.61 -2.64 -10.59
CA PHE A 666 -20.97 -1.77 -11.56
C PHE A 666 -20.19 -0.71 -10.79
N TRP A 667 -18.87 -0.70 -10.94
CA TRP A 667 -17.97 0.02 -10.06
C TRP A 667 -16.65 0.35 -10.79
N SER A 668 -15.72 0.98 -10.10
CA SER A 668 -14.41 1.35 -10.65
C SER A 668 -13.32 1.31 -9.59
N LEU A 669 -12.08 1.14 -10.04
CA LEU A 669 -10.86 1.25 -9.23
C LEU A 669 -9.89 2.21 -9.92
N GLY A 670 -9.05 2.88 -9.14
CA GLY A 670 -7.96 3.69 -9.67
C GLY A 670 -7.01 2.87 -10.55
N THR A 671 -6.49 3.49 -11.61
CA THR A 671 -5.54 2.85 -12.54
C THR A 671 -4.18 2.60 -11.89
N ASP A 672 -3.93 3.24 -10.75
CA ASP A 672 -2.71 3.16 -9.95
C ASP A 672 -2.71 2.05 -8.87
N ILE A 673 -3.72 1.16 -8.88
CA ILE A 673 -3.89 0.11 -7.87
C ILE A 673 -2.66 -0.80 -7.70
N ASP A 674 -1.87 -1.01 -8.76
CA ASP A 674 -0.68 -1.85 -8.67
C ASP A 674 0.48 -1.11 -7.98
N GLN A 675 0.49 0.23 -7.99
CA GLN A 675 1.50 1.05 -7.32
C GLN A 675 1.17 1.33 -5.85
N VAL A 676 -0.08 1.72 -5.56
CA VAL A 676 -0.47 2.20 -4.21
C VAL A 676 -1.32 1.21 -3.43
N GLY A 677 -1.89 0.20 -4.10
CA GLY A 677 -2.78 -0.78 -3.49
C GLY A 677 -4.16 -0.21 -3.09
N TRP A 678 -5.03 -1.12 -2.67
CA TRP A 678 -6.34 -0.76 -2.12
C TRP A 678 -6.25 -0.59 -0.58
N PRO A 679 -6.91 0.41 0.05
CA PRO A 679 -7.89 1.34 -0.54
C PRO A 679 -7.29 2.66 -1.05
N GLN A 680 -5.96 2.81 -1.06
CA GLN A 680 -5.30 4.07 -1.43
C GLN A 680 -5.63 4.53 -2.86
N THR A 681 -5.73 3.57 -3.79
CA THR A 681 -6.10 3.80 -5.20
C THR A 681 -7.50 4.39 -5.41
N GLY A 682 -8.38 4.30 -4.41
CA GLY A 682 -9.78 4.70 -4.52
C GLY A 682 -10.68 3.69 -5.25
N GLU A 683 -11.92 3.58 -4.77
CA GLU A 683 -13.00 2.80 -5.40
C GLU A 683 -14.27 3.65 -5.47
N ILE A 684 -14.95 3.64 -6.62
CA ILE A 684 -16.27 4.28 -6.78
C ILE A 684 -17.27 3.23 -7.25
N ASP A 685 -18.22 2.90 -6.38
CA ASP A 685 -19.32 2.01 -6.71
C ASP A 685 -20.47 2.80 -7.32
N PHE A 686 -20.61 2.73 -8.64
CA PHE A 686 -21.75 3.33 -9.33
C PHE A 686 -23.06 2.67 -8.90
N MET A 687 -23.03 1.35 -8.72
CA MET A 687 -24.16 0.55 -8.24
C MET A 687 -23.66 -0.76 -7.67
N GLU A 688 -24.01 -1.02 -6.41
CA GLU A 688 -24.09 -2.38 -5.89
C GLU A 688 -25.53 -2.77 -5.57
N TYR A 689 -25.82 -4.06 -5.72
CA TYR A 689 -27.08 -4.66 -5.31
C TYR A 689 -26.81 -6.03 -4.68
N VAL A 690 -27.48 -6.33 -3.57
CA VAL A 690 -27.45 -7.66 -2.95
C VAL A 690 -28.85 -8.26 -2.85
N SER A 691 -29.04 -9.47 -3.37
CA SER A 691 -30.38 -10.09 -3.44
C SER A 691 -31.01 -10.40 -2.09
N ARG A 692 -30.23 -10.42 -1.00
CA ARG A 692 -30.74 -10.55 0.37
C ARG A 692 -31.53 -9.33 0.84
N ILE A 693 -31.32 -8.15 0.24
CA ILE A 693 -32.08 -6.92 0.51
C ILE A 693 -32.61 -6.38 -0.84
N PRO A 694 -33.62 -7.02 -1.45
CA PRO A 694 -33.95 -6.84 -2.85
C PRO A 694 -34.59 -5.48 -3.21
N GLY A 695 -34.76 -4.59 -2.24
CA GLY A 695 -35.34 -3.25 -2.42
C GLY A 695 -34.33 -2.13 -2.43
N GLU A 696 -33.03 -2.40 -2.28
CA GLU A 696 -32.00 -1.39 -2.06
C GLU A 696 -30.89 -1.45 -3.12
N VAL A 697 -30.41 -0.28 -3.52
CA VAL A 697 -29.22 -0.07 -4.34
C VAL A 697 -28.27 0.83 -3.56
N PHE A 698 -26.98 0.50 -3.61
CA PHE A 698 -25.91 1.17 -2.87
C PHE A 698 -25.04 1.95 -3.84
N GLY A 699 -24.62 3.15 -3.42
CA GLY A 699 -23.59 3.94 -4.08
C GLY A 699 -22.59 4.42 -3.04
N THR A 700 -21.35 4.02 -3.20
CA THR A 700 -20.29 4.12 -2.19
C THR A 700 -18.98 4.57 -2.80
N VAL A 701 -18.13 5.13 -1.96
CA VAL A 701 -16.73 5.37 -2.23
C VAL A 701 -15.87 4.76 -1.13
N HIS A 702 -14.74 4.20 -1.54
CA HIS A 702 -13.74 3.66 -0.63
C HIS A 702 -12.41 4.39 -0.80
N GLY A 703 -11.78 4.75 0.30
CA GLY A 703 -10.46 5.38 0.34
C GLY A 703 -9.75 5.14 1.68
N PRO A 704 -8.54 5.67 1.87
CA PRO A 704 -7.80 5.50 3.10
C PRO A 704 -8.55 6.12 4.28
N GLY A 705 -8.94 5.31 5.27
CA GLY A 705 -9.72 5.75 6.44
C GLY A 705 -11.23 5.53 6.33
N TYR A 706 -11.77 5.30 5.13
CA TYR A 706 -13.21 5.12 4.86
C TYR A 706 -13.46 4.02 3.82
N SER A 707 -13.17 2.76 4.17
CA SER A 707 -13.28 1.61 3.25
C SER A 707 -13.91 0.38 3.90
N GLY A 708 -14.16 -0.67 3.11
CA GLY A 708 -14.85 -1.89 3.58
C GLY A 708 -16.20 -1.57 4.23
N GLY A 709 -16.38 -1.98 5.50
CA GLY A 709 -17.61 -1.69 6.26
C GLY A 709 -17.78 -0.22 6.66
N GLU A 710 -16.73 0.60 6.57
CA GLU A 710 -16.73 2.03 6.91
C GLU A 710 -16.71 2.93 5.65
N ALA A 711 -17.06 2.37 4.50
CA ALA A 711 -17.18 3.11 3.24
C ALA A 711 -18.15 4.29 3.36
N TYR A 712 -17.85 5.38 2.66
CA TYR A 712 -18.74 6.54 2.62
C TYR A 712 -19.73 6.39 1.47
N GLY A 713 -21.02 6.41 1.75
CA GLY A 713 -22.05 6.23 0.74
C GLY A 713 -23.46 6.37 1.28
N ASP A 714 -24.45 6.07 0.43
CA ASP A 714 -25.87 6.04 0.82
C ASP A 714 -26.65 5.02 -0.01
N ILE A 715 -27.91 4.80 0.38
CA ILE A 715 -28.78 3.77 -0.15
C ILE A 715 -30.02 4.42 -0.75
N VAL A 716 -30.44 3.95 -1.92
CA VAL A 716 -31.77 4.26 -2.47
C VAL A 716 -32.69 3.04 -2.41
N THR A 717 -33.87 3.22 -1.80
CA THR A 717 -34.90 2.18 -1.72
C THR A 717 -35.90 2.31 -2.87
N VAL A 718 -36.09 1.23 -3.62
CA VAL A 718 -37.02 1.15 -4.76
C VAL A 718 -38.35 0.51 -4.35
N GLU A 719 -39.45 1.26 -4.49
CA GLU A 719 -40.79 0.73 -4.21
C GLU A 719 -41.14 -0.39 -5.20
N GLY A 720 -41.40 -1.59 -4.67
CA GLY A 720 -41.71 -2.78 -5.47
C GLY A 720 -40.54 -3.72 -5.70
N GLY A 721 -39.32 -3.33 -5.30
CA GLY A 721 -38.08 -4.10 -5.52
C GLY A 721 -37.27 -3.59 -6.70
N VAL A 722 -35.96 -3.89 -6.69
CA VAL A 722 -35.01 -3.59 -7.77
C VAL A 722 -35.04 -4.63 -8.91
N PRO A 723 -35.16 -5.95 -8.64
CA PRO A 723 -35.06 -6.98 -9.68
C PRO A 723 -36.10 -6.93 -10.79
N GLY A 724 -35.72 -7.47 -11.95
CA GLY A 724 -36.64 -7.76 -13.06
C GLY A 724 -36.97 -6.57 -13.96
N GLU A 725 -36.51 -5.36 -13.64
CA GLU A 725 -36.61 -4.18 -14.50
C GLU A 725 -35.22 -3.58 -14.77
N PHE A 726 -35.01 -3.05 -15.98
CA PHE A 726 -33.81 -2.28 -16.28
C PHE A 726 -33.88 -0.92 -15.60
N ARG A 727 -32.81 -0.56 -14.91
CA ARG A 727 -32.61 0.69 -14.19
C ARG A 727 -31.36 1.37 -14.71
N THR A 728 -31.37 2.70 -14.77
CA THR A 728 -30.17 3.46 -15.15
C THR A 728 -29.49 3.95 -13.87
N THR A 729 -28.29 3.45 -13.60
CA THR A 729 -27.40 4.03 -12.59
C THR A 729 -26.49 5.06 -13.27
N THR A 730 -26.29 6.20 -12.62
CA THR A 730 -25.45 7.27 -13.13
C THR A 730 -24.63 7.88 -12.01
N VAL A 731 -23.35 8.09 -12.25
CA VAL A 731 -22.50 8.97 -11.45
C VAL A 731 -22.12 10.19 -12.27
N VAL A 732 -22.18 11.36 -11.63
CA VAL A 732 -21.60 12.61 -12.12
C VAL A 732 -20.42 12.94 -11.22
N TRP A 733 -19.21 12.91 -11.78
CA TRP A 733 -17.95 13.03 -11.06
C TRP A 733 -17.16 14.24 -11.55
N GLY A 734 -16.61 14.99 -10.62
CA GLY A 734 -15.60 16.02 -10.83
C GLY A 734 -14.59 16.03 -9.68
N PRO A 735 -13.57 16.91 -9.73
CA PRO A 735 -12.44 16.86 -8.79
C PRO A 735 -12.81 17.02 -7.31
N ASP A 736 -13.92 17.70 -7.06
CA ASP A 736 -14.37 18.12 -5.73
C ASP A 736 -15.78 17.59 -5.38
N ARG A 737 -16.36 16.70 -6.20
CA ARG A 737 -17.68 16.10 -5.95
C ARG A 737 -17.95 14.83 -6.76
N ILE A 738 -18.70 13.91 -6.16
CA ILE A 738 -19.31 12.76 -6.83
C ILE A 738 -20.80 12.72 -6.48
N GLU A 739 -21.68 12.55 -7.46
CA GLU A 739 -23.13 12.51 -7.29
C GLU A 739 -23.73 11.24 -7.92
N TRP A 740 -24.53 10.48 -7.15
CA TRP A 740 -25.18 9.25 -7.62
C TRP A 740 -26.66 9.47 -7.92
N TYR A 741 -27.11 8.86 -9.02
CA TYR A 741 -28.49 8.89 -9.47
C TYR A 741 -28.98 7.47 -9.81
N LEU A 742 -30.25 7.21 -9.51
CA LEU A 742 -30.97 6.05 -10.01
C LEU A 742 -32.17 6.53 -10.83
N ASP A 743 -32.30 6.09 -12.07
CA ASP A 743 -33.33 6.51 -13.03
C ASP A 743 -33.44 8.04 -13.18
N GLY A 744 -32.31 8.75 -13.06
CA GLY A 744 -32.22 10.21 -13.14
C GLY A 744 -32.57 10.97 -11.86
N GLU A 745 -32.88 10.29 -10.76
CA GLU A 745 -33.09 10.90 -9.44
C GLU A 745 -31.82 10.80 -8.58
N ARG A 746 -31.24 11.95 -8.21
CA ARG A 746 -30.06 12.00 -7.34
C ARG A 746 -30.43 11.53 -5.93
N TYR A 747 -29.69 10.56 -5.40
CA TYR A 747 -29.89 10.08 -4.03
C TYR A 747 -28.68 10.34 -3.12
N HIS A 748 -27.47 10.45 -3.66
CA HIS A 748 -26.26 10.68 -2.86
C HIS A 748 -25.32 11.74 -3.44
N THR A 749 -24.48 12.31 -2.58
CA THR A 749 -23.39 13.22 -2.94
C THR A 749 -22.25 13.05 -1.95
N ALA A 750 -21.02 12.91 -2.47
CA ALA A 750 -19.78 12.89 -1.71
C ALA A 750 -18.88 14.05 -2.12
N THR A 751 -18.23 14.68 -1.15
CA THR A 751 -17.24 15.76 -1.34
C THR A 751 -16.03 15.52 -0.44
N PRO A 752 -14.87 16.16 -0.72
CA PRO A 752 -13.69 16.05 0.15
C PRO A 752 -13.96 16.42 1.62
N ALA A 753 -14.94 17.29 1.88
CA ALA A 753 -15.30 17.68 3.25
C ALA A 753 -16.06 16.59 4.02
N ASP A 754 -16.70 15.63 3.33
CA ASP A 754 -17.50 14.58 3.96
C ASP A 754 -16.63 13.45 4.51
N VAL A 755 -15.44 13.25 3.94
CA VAL A 755 -14.44 12.25 4.38
C VAL A 755 -13.31 12.86 5.19
N ALA A 756 -13.25 14.19 5.34
CA ALA A 756 -12.21 14.85 6.13
C ALA A 756 -12.24 14.41 7.61
N PRO A 757 -11.08 14.24 8.28
CA PRO A 757 -9.74 14.63 7.84
C PRO A 757 -9.02 13.61 6.94
N ASP A 758 -9.68 12.50 6.59
CA ASP A 758 -9.10 11.48 5.72
C ASP A 758 -8.92 12.01 4.29
N GLU A 759 -7.99 11.40 3.56
CA GLU A 759 -7.55 11.86 2.24
C GLU A 759 -8.60 11.58 1.16
N TRP A 760 -8.89 12.57 0.32
CA TRP A 760 -9.73 12.40 -0.87
C TRP A 760 -8.91 11.90 -2.06
N VAL A 761 -9.13 10.65 -2.46
CA VAL A 761 -8.36 9.94 -3.50
C VAL A 761 -9.08 9.81 -4.86
N PHE A 762 -10.16 10.57 -5.10
CA PHE A 762 -10.93 10.47 -6.37
C PHE A 762 -10.54 11.55 -7.38
N ASN A 763 -9.24 11.81 -7.46
CA ASN A 763 -8.60 12.73 -8.41
C ASN A 763 -7.62 12.03 -9.34
N ASP A 764 -7.64 10.70 -9.37
CA ASP A 764 -6.85 9.86 -10.26
C ASP A 764 -7.76 9.16 -11.29
N PRO A 765 -7.23 8.74 -12.45
CA PRO A 765 -8.00 8.01 -13.43
C PRO A 765 -8.49 6.67 -12.89
N VAL A 766 -9.66 6.23 -13.33
CA VAL A 766 -10.23 4.93 -12.95
C VAL A 766 -10.50 4.08 -14.18
N PHE A 767 -10.48 2.76 -13.99
CA PHE A 767 -11.04 1.80 -14.94
C PHE A 767 -12.35 1.22 -14.42
N LEU A 768 -13.23 0.80 -15.32
CA LEU A 768 -14.57 0.31 -14.99
C LEU A 768 -14.58 -1.20 -14.75
N LEU A 769 -15.45 -1.66 -13.86
CA LEU A 769 -15.68 -3.07 -13.56
C LEU A 769 -17.17 -3.43 -13.62
N LEU A 770 -17.46 -4.61 -14.18
CA LEU A 770 -18.79 -5.23 -14.18
C LEU A 770 -18.67 -6.69 -13.73
N ASN A 771 -19.36 -7.06 -12.65
CA ASN A 771 -19.34 -8.45 -12.18
C ASN A 771 -20.65 -8.86 -11.53
N MET A 772 -20.81 -10.18 -11.35
CA MET A 772 -21.83 -10.75 -10.48
C MET A 772 -21.20 -11.78 -9.55
N ALA A 773 -20.97 -11.38 -8.30
CA ALA A 773 -20.52 -12.27 -7.24
C ALA A 773 -21.66 -13.16 -6.71
N VAL A 774 -21.28 -14.27 -6.08
CA VAL A 774 -22.17 -15.24 -5.43
C VAL A 774 -21.65 -15.48 -4.01
N GLY A 775 -22.49 -15.31 -3.01
CA GLY A 775 -22.10 -15.39 -1.59
C GLY A 775 -21.44 -14.11 -1.09
N GLY A 776 -20.42 -14.27 -0.25
CA GLY A 776 -19.66 -13.15 0.31
C GLY A 776 -20.18 -12.62 1.65
N SER A 777 -19.34 -11.85 2.33
CA SER A 777 -19.65 -11.16 3.59
C SER A 777 -20.82 -10.19 3.43
N PHE A 778 -20.86 -9.45 2.31
CA PHE A 778 -21.92 -8.51 1.99
C PHE A 778 -23.11 -9.15 1.28
N GLY A 779 -22.88 -10.00 0.27
CA GLY A 779 -23.96 -10.72 -0.44
C GLY A 779 -24.71 -11.73 0.45
N GLY A 780 -24.03 -12.28 1.46
CA GLY A 780 -24.58 -13.17 2.47
C GLY A 780 -24.70 -14.62 1.99
N VAL A 781 -25.33 -15.48 2.82
CA VAL A 781 -25.50 -16.90 2.52
C VAL A 781 -26.37 -17.10 1.27
N VAL A 782 -25.89 -17.94 0.35
CA VAL A 782 -26.66 -18.35 -0.83
C VAL A 782 -27.89 -19.14 -0.39
N ASP A 783 -29.08 -18.68 -0.79
CA ASP A 783 -30.32 -19.41 -0.51
C ASP A 783 -30.26 -20.79 -1.20
N PRO A 784 -30.36 -21.91 -0.45
CA PRO A 784 -30.34 -23.25 -1.03
C PRO A 784 -31.48 -23.53 -2.03
N ALA A 785 -32.51 -22.67 -2.08
CA ALA A 785 -33.59 -22.72 -3.06
C ALA A 785 -33.29 -21.94 -4.35
N THR A 786 -32.19 -21.19 -4.41
CA THR A 786 -31.77 -20.47 -5.63
C THR A 786 -31.48 -21.47 -6.74
N THR A 787 -32.12 -21.28 -7.90
CA THR A 787 -31.89 -22.10 -9.09
C THR A 787 -30.97 -21.36 -10.04
N PHE A 788 -29.82 -21.95 -10.36
CA PHE A 788 -28.92 -21.43 -11.39
C PHE A 788 -29.33 -21.93 -12.79
N PRO A 789 -29.05 -21.15 -13.87
CA PRO A 789 -28.30 -19.89 -13.88
C PRO A 789 -29.07 -18.68 -13.34
N GLN A 790 -28.32 -17.65 -12.94
CA GLN A 790 -28.81 -16.31 -12.61
C GLN A 790 -28.11 -15.30 -13.52
N GLU A 791 -28.82 -14.25 -13.94
CA GLU A 791 -28.36 -13.33 -14.98
C GLU A 791 -28.44 -11.87 -14.51
N MET A 792 -27.34 -11.14 -14.68
CA MET A 792 -27.31 -9.69 -14.72
C MET A 792 -27.23 -9.27 -16.19
N LYS A 793 -28.11 -8.36 -16.63
CA LYS A 793 -28.11 -7.85 -18.00
C LYS A 793 -27.71 -6.39 -18.03
N VAL A 794 -26.86 -6.02 -18.98
CA VAL A 794 -26.39 -4.65 -19.20
C VAL A 794 -26.74 -4.26 -20.63
N ASP A 795 -27.62 -3.27 -20.78
CA ASP A 795 -28.05 -2.72 -22.07
C ASP A 795 -26.95 -1.85 -22.68
N TYR A 796 -26.33 -0.99 -21.87
CA TYR A 796 -25.15 -0.22 -22.28
C TYR A 796 -24.33 0.25 -21.08
N VAL A 797 -23.08 0.63 -21.35
CA VAL A 797 -22.27 1.53 -20.52
C VAL A 797 -21.88 2.74 -21.37
N ARG A 798 -22.02 3.95 -20.82
CA ARG A 798 -21.72 5.21 -21.53
C ARG A 798 -20.97 6.18 -20.62
N VAL A 799 -20.00 6.86 -21.21
CA VAL A 799 -19.22 7.92 -20.57
C VAL A 799 -19.38 9.21 -21.36
N PHE A 800 -19.68 10.29 -20.64
CA PHE A 800 -19.82 11.63 -21.20
C PHE A 800 -18.85 12.60 -20.53
N GLN A 801 -18.09 13.35 -21.32
CA GLN A 801 -17.11 14.31 -20.85
C GLN A 801 -17.16 15.60 -21.68
N GLY A 802 -16.44 16.63 -21.25
CA GLY A 802 -16.25 17.85 -22.02
C GLY A 802 -15.62 17.57 -23.38
N PRO A 803 -15.87 18.42 -24.39
CA PRO A 803 -15.24 18.26 -25.70
C PRO A 803 -13.72 18.37 -25.58
N ASP A 804 -13.01 17.69 -26.48
CA ASP A 804 -11.59 17.93 -26.67
C ASP A 804 -11.36 19.40 -27.07
N THR A 805 -10.61 20.08 -26.23
CA THR A 805 -10.19 21.47 -26.41
C THR A 805 -8.69 21.64 -26.16
N ALA A 806 -7.93 20.53 -26.09
CA ALA A 806 -6.50 20.58 -25.83
C ALA A 806 -5.79 21.25 -27.01
N GLU A 807 -4.91 22.19 -26.74
CA GLU A 807 -4.12 22.83 -27.79
C GLU A 807 -3.15 21.84 -28.41
N ARG A 808 -3.06 21.85 -29.74
CA ARG A 808 -2.11 21.01 -30.46
C ARG A 808 -0.81 21.78 -30.70
N PHE A 809 0.29 21.22 -30.23
CA PHE A 809 1.64 21.68 -30.54
C PHE A 809 2.36 20.59 -31.31
N GLU A 810 3.07 20.97 -32.37
CA GLU A 810 3.73 20.04 -33.27
C GLU A 810 5.19 20.39 -33.44
N ALA A 811 6.04 19.37 -33.39
CA ALA A 811 7.40 19.39 -33.89
C ALA A 811 7.55 18.29 -34.94
N SER A 812 8.68 18.25 -35.64
CA SER A 812 8.91 17.23 -36.66
C SER A 812 10.36 16.78 -36.74
N PHE A 813 10.55 15.60 -37.31
CA PHE A 813 11.86 15.10 -37.69
C PHE A 813 11.79 14.39 -39.04
N VAL A 814 12.93 14.19 -39.72
CA VAL A 814 12.96 13.47 -41.01
C VAL A 814 13.23 11.98 -40.78
N ASP A 815 12.42 11.09 -41.36
CA ASP A 815 12.70 9.64 -41.45
C ASP A 815 13.83 9.36 -42.45
N ASP A 816 15.08 9.53 -42.03
CA ASP A 816 16.27 9.40 -42.89
C ASP A 816 17.01 8.06 -42.73
N SER A 817 16.45 7.10 -41.97
CA SER A 817 17.14 5.84 -41.67
C SER A 817 16.19 4.64 -41.48
N THR A 818 16.68 3.45 -41.86
CA THR A 818 15.94 2.17 -41.74
C THR A 818 16.26 1.39 -40.46
N GLY A 819 17.19 1.89 -39.64
CA GLY A 819 17.60 1.29 -38.38
C GLY A 819 17.06 2.08 -37.20
N TRP A 820 17.14 1.49 -36.01
CA TRP A 820 16.86 2.21 -34.77
C TRP A 820 17.77 3.42 -34.61
N ARG A 821 17.17 4.55 -34.27
CA ARG A 821 17.85 5.73 -33.78
C ARG A 821 17.03 6.34 -32.67
N GLU A 822 17.71 6.95 -31.72
CA GLU A 822 17.07 7.81 -30.73
C GLU A 822 16.76 9.16 -31.37
N VAL A 823 15.51 9.59 -31.28
CA VAL A 823 15.05 10.93 -31.66
C VAL A 823 14.86 11.71 -30.37
N SER A 824 15.35 12.95 -30.34
CA SER A 824 15.15 13.87 -29.21
C SER A 824 14.64 15.21 -29.75
N LEU A 825 13.50 15.65 -29.24
CA LEU A 825 12.82 16.89 -29.63
C LEU A 825 12.70 17.79 -28.40
N PRO A 826 13.49 18.87 -28.32
CA PRO A 826 13.29 19.90 -27.31
C PRO A 826 11.90 20.53 -27.44
N PHE A 827 11.22 20.83 -26.33
CA PHE A 827 9.92 21.51 -26.37
C PHE A 827 10.00 22.91 -26.99
N THR A 828 11.19 23.50 -27.07
CA THR A 828 11.41 24.75 -27.81
C THR A 828 11.24 24.62 -29.32
N ASP A 829 11.24 23.39 -29.86
CA ASP A 829 11.04 23.11 -31.28
C ASP A 829 9.56 22.91 -31.63
N PHE A 830 8.69 22.76 -30.63
CA PHE A 830 7.25 22.61 -30.85
C PHE A 830 6.61 23.98 -31.12
N GLU A 831 5.87 24.04 -32.22
CA GLU A 831 5.09 25.22 -32.61
C GLU A 831 3.60 24.89 -32.55
N ARG A 832 2.79 25.90 -32.23
CA ARG A 832 1.34 25.73 -32.17
C ARG A 832 0.81 25.31 -33.54
N SER A 833 0.10 24.19 -33.61
CA SER A 833 -0.45 23.67 -34.86
C SER A 833 -1.46 24.66 -35.47
N ALA A 834 -1.52 24.68 -36.80
CA ALA A 834 -2.54 25.43 -37.53
C ALA A 834 -3.93 24.79 -37.39
N ASP A 835 -3.97 23.47 -37.18
CA ASP A 835 -5.19 22.69 -37.02
C ASP A 835 -5.45 22.49 -35.51
N GLN A 836 -6.45 23.20 -35.00
CA GLN A 836 -6.78 23.22 -33.57
C GLN A 836 -8.21 22.77 -33.34
N PRO A 837 -8.51 22.08 -32.23
CA PRO A 837 -9.88 21.80 -31.86
C PRO A 837 -10.65 23.09 -31.56
N ALA A 838 -11.98 23.01 -31.71
CA ALA A 838 -12.84 24.14 -31.47
C ALA A 838 -12.90 24.48 -29.97
N GLY A 839 -12.39 25.65 -29.59
CA GLY A 839 -12.41 26.12 -28.20
C GLY A 839 -11.06 26.10 -27.49
N ALA A 840 -9.99 25.67 -28.18
CA ALA A 840 -8.61 25.74 -27.69
C ALA A 840 -8.23 27.14 -27.15
N PRO A 841 -7.63 27.25 -25.94
CA PRO A 841 -7.44 28.52 -25.23
C PRO A 841 -6.49 29.55 -25.86
N ASP A 842 -5.54 29.16 -26.72
CA ASP A 842 -4.48 30.01 -27.32
C ASP A 842 -3.68 30.79 -26.26
N ASP A 843 -3.21 30.10 -25.23
CA ASP A 843 -2.47 30.69 -24.10
C ASP A 843 -0.97 30.36 -24.06
N GLY A 844 -0.50 29.43 -24.89
CA GLY A 844 0.90 29.12 -25.10
C GLY A 844 1.20 27.65 -24.88
N PHE A 845 2.47 27.25 -24.96
CA PHE A 845 2.88 25.88 -24.65
C PHE A 845 3.34 25.84 -23.19
N GLY A 846 2.41 25.58 -22.28
CA GLY A 846 2.58 25.68 -20.82
C GLY A 846 3.20 24.43 -20.19
N LEU A 847 2.83 23.25 -20.71
CA LEU A 847 3.22 21.92 -20.24
C LEU A 847 2.73 21.55 -18.82
N ASP A 848 1.96 22.42 -18.17
CA ASP A 848 1.40 22.18 -16.84
C ASP A 848 0.18 21.26 -16.84
N GLU A 849 -0.44 21.06 -18.01
CA GLU A 849 -1.62 20.21 -18.19
C GLU A 849 -1.57 19.51 -19.57
N VAL A 850 -0.64 18.56 -19.74
CA VAL A 850 -0.51 17.76 -20.97
C VAL A 850 -1.51 16.61 -20.96
N TRP A 851 -2.35 16.56 -21.99
CA TRP A 851 -3.47 15.61 -22.15
C TRP A 851 -3.17 14.44 -23.09
N GLY A 852 -1.98 14.38 -23.67
CA GLY A 852 -1.61 13.32 -24.58
C GLY A 852 -0.49 13.72 -25.53
N TYR A 853 -0.07 12.76 -26.33
CA TYR A 853 0.96 12.93 -27.34
C TYR A 853 0.77 11.92 -28.48
N GLY A 854 1.31 12.23 -29.66
CA GLY A 854 1.17 11.37 -30.83
C GLY A 854 2.28 11.53 -31.85
N PHE A 855 2.31 10.60 -32.79
CA PHE A 855 3.33 10.47 -33.83
C PHE A 855 2.65 10.30 -35.18
N GLY A 856 3.17 10.98 -36.19
CA GLY A 856 2.88 10.70 -37.56
C GLY A 856 3.52 9.39 -38.02
N VAL A 857 2.96 8.78 -39.06
CA VAL A 857 3.62 7.70 -39.81
C VAL A 857 4.03 8.19 -41.19
N PRO A 858 5.14 7.69 -41.77
CA PRO A 858 5.53 8.00 -43.14
C PRO A 858 4.38 7.73 -44.13
N SER A 859 4.36 8.49 -45.22
CA SER A 859 3.37 8.31 -46.28
C SER A 859 3.56 6.95 -46.99
N GLY A 860 2.46 6.30 -47.36
CA GLY A 860 2.49 4.99 -48.03
C GLY A 860 2.33 3.80 -47.06
N SER A 861 2.60 2.59 -47.56
CA SER A 861 2.43 1.35 -46.78
C SER A 861 3.74 0.90 -46.15
N GLY A 862 3.76 0.67 -44.84
CA GLY A 862 4.93 0.20 -44.11
C GLY A 862 4.64 0.10 -42.61
N THR A 863 5.64 -0.37 -41.87
CA THR A 863 5.60 -0.47 -40.40
C THR A 863 6.69 0.40 -39.82
N VAL A 864 6.36 1.29 -38.88
CA VAL A 864 7.36 1.98 -38.05
C VAL A 864 7.36 1.33 -36.68
N LEU A 865 8.54 1.26 -36.05
CA LEU A 865 8.67 0.80 -34.68
C LEU A 865 9.03 1.97 -33.77
N LEU A 866 8.41 1.99 -32.59
CA LEU A 866 8.65 2.96 -31.53
C LEU A 866 8.97 2.24 -30.23
N ASP A 867 9.88 2.78 -29.44
CA ASP A 867 10.20 2.26 -28.12
C ASP A 867 10.67 3.37 -27.17
N GLN A 868 10.52 3.17 -25.86
CA GLN A 868 10.95 4.05 -24.77
C GLN A 868 10.62 5.54 -25.00
N VAL A 869 9.34 5.89 -25.05
CA VAL A 869 8.92 7.29 -25.07
C VAL A 869 9.17 7.89 -23.70
N ARG A 870 10.04 8.90 -23.65
CA ARG A 870 10.54 9.50 -22.41
C ARG A 870 10.49 11.01 -22.47
N LEU A 871 10.28 11.63 -21.32
CA LEU A 871 10.57 13.04 -21.12
C LEU A 871 12.07 13.22 -20.86
N SER A 872 12.61 14.32 -21.37
CA SER A 872 14.02 14.70 -21.21
C SER A 872 14.13 15.82 -20.19
N ASP A 873 14.79 15.53 -19.08
CA ASP A 873 15.25 16.52 -18.12
C ASP A 873 16.78 16.42 -17.97
N THR A 874 17.44 17.53 -18.28
CA THR A 874 18.88 17.71 -18.24
C THR A 874 19.29 18.80 -17.24
N THR A 875 18.33 19.44 -16.59
CA THR A 875 18.59 20.45 -15.58
C THR A 875 18.99 19.74 -14.30
N ALA A 876 20.07 20.22 -13.68
CA ALA A 876 20.51 19.64 -12.42
C ALA A 876 19.82 20.36 -11.25
N PRO A 877 19.37 19.63 -10.23
CA PRO A 877 18.63 20.21 -9.16
C PRO A 877 19.51 21.11 -8.32
N GLN A 878 18.92 22.18 -7.83
CA GLN A 878 19.55 23.15 -6.94
C GLN A 878 18.98 22.97 -5.54
N VAL A 879 19.74 23.37 -4.53
CA VAL A 879 19.26 23.43 -3.15
C VAL A 879 19.54 24.82 -2.59
N SER A 880 18.54 25.38 -1.94
CA SER A 880 18.67 26.56 -1.09
C SER A 880 18.41 26.16 0.35
N ILE A 881 19.12 26.80 1.29
CA ILE A 881 19.03 26.48 2.70
C ILE A 881 18.65 27.75 3.47
N THR A 882 17.56 27.68 4.20
CA THR A 882 17.10 28.72 5.15
C THR A 882 16.98 28.13 6.54
N ASP A 883 16.82 28.97 7.55
CA ASP A 883 16.51 28.55 8.91
C ASP A 883 15.33 29.33 9.49
N ASP A 884 14.72 28.77 10.52
CA ASP A 884 13.56 29.33 11.22
C ASP A 884 13.92 30.53 12.14
N VAL A 885 15.20 30.80 12.40
CA VAL A 885 15.64 31.86 13.31
C VAL A 885 15.85 33.19 12.59
N THR A 886 14.87 34.07 12.72
CA THR A 886 14.94 35.44 12.15
C THR A 886 15.92 36.39 12.88
N ALA A 887 16.39 36.02 14.08
CA ALA A 887 17.34 36.81 14.85
C ALA A 887 18.79 36.56 14.40
N GLU A 888 19.69 37.55 14.58
CA GLU A 888 21.13 37.39 14.28
C GLU A 888 21.81 36.28 15.10
N THR A 889 21.17 35.79 16.18
CA THR A 889 21.74 34.78 17.06
C THR A 889 20.63 33.90 17.63
N ALA A 890 20.72 32.59 17.42
CA ALA A 890 19.85 31.59 18.01
C ALA A 890 20.20 31.33 19.48
N ASN A 891 19.19 31.03 20.29
CA ASN A 891 19.32 30.71 21.71
C ASN A 891 18.84 29.28 22.06
N GLY A 892 18.53 28.47 21.05
CA GLY A 892 18.02 27.10 21.14
C GLY A 892 18.24 26.33 19.84
N ASP A 893 17.49 25.25 19.63
CA ASP A 893 17.51 24.51 18.37
C ASP A 893 17.21 25.42 17.16
N VAL A 894 17.77 25.05 16.00
CA VAL A 894 17.55 25.73 14.72
C VAL A 894 17.04 24.70 13.71
N THR A 895 15.90 24.95 13.08
CA THR A 895 15.38 24.11 12.00
C THR A 895 15.86 24.67 10.67
N PHE A 896 16.72 23.93 9.98
CA PHE A 896 17.12 24.28 8.62
C PHE A 896 16.16 23.66 7.62
N THR A 897 15.64 24.48 6.70
CA THR A 897 14.82 24.03 5.57
C THR A 897 15.68 24.00 4.31
N PHE A 898 15.65 22.86 3.62
CA PHE A 898 16.26 22.63 2.31
C PHE A 898 15.13 22.70 1.29
N ALA A 899 15.17 23.69 0.41
CA ALA A 899 14.24 23.82 -0.71
C ALA A 899 14.99 23.50 -2.00
N PHE A 900 14.48 22.51 -2.73
CA PHE A 900 14.99 22.07 -4.02
C PHE A 900 14.36 22.88 -5.17
N SER A 901 15.01 22.92 -6.33
CA SER A 901 14.42 23.56 -7.52
C SER A 901 13.32 22.73 -8.19
N GLU A 902 13.29 21.43 -7.92
CA GLU A 902 12.46 20.40 -8.53
C GLU A 902 12.45 19.15 -7.63
N ASP A 903 11.68 18.12 -7.99
CA ASP A 903 11.61 16.88 -7.20
C ASP A 903 12.94 16.11 -7.24
N VAL A 904 13.43 15.75 -6.06
CA VAL A 904 14.66 14.97 -5.87
C VAL A 904 14.41 13.53 -5.45
N GLY A 905 13.16 13.07 -5.53
CA GLY A 905 12.72 11.73 -5.18
C GLY A 905 13.23 11.32 -3.80
N THR A 906 13.71 10.08 -3.68
CA THR A 906 14.29 9.58 -2.42
C THR A 906 15.79 9.85 -2.27
N SER A 907 16.42 10.55 -3.22
CA SER A 907 17.89 10.65 -3.30
C SER A 907 18.51 11.51 -2.19
N PHE A 908 17.79 12.52 -1.68
CA PHE A 908 18.27 13.40 -0.62
C PHE A 908 17.82 12.93 0.77
N THR A 909 18.81 12.63 1.61
CA THR A 909 18.64 12.10 2.96
C THR A 909 19.38 12.93 4.00
N ALA A 910 19.14 12.63 5.28
CA ALA A 910 19.91 13.23 6.37
C ALA A 910 21.43 13.03 6.23
N SER A 911 21.88 11.99 5.51
CA SER A 911 23.30 11.67 5.33
C SER A 911 24.03 12.67 4.41
N ASP A 912 23.29 13.35 3.53
CA ASP A 912 23.80 14.28 2.52
C ASP A 912 24.10 15.69 3.09
N VAL A 913 23.59 15.96 4.30
CA VAL A 913 23.83 17.21 5.02
C VAL A 913 25.07 17.07 5.92
N VAL A 914 26.03 17.97 5.80
CA VAL A 914 27.12 18.12 6.78
C VAL A 914 26.75 19.22 7.77
N LEU A 915 26.58 18.87 9.05
CA LEU A 915 26.38 19.85 10.12
C LEU A 915 27.68 20.01 10.93
N THR A 916 28.09 21.26 11.15
CA THR A 916 29.20 21.62 12.04
C THR A 916 28.76 22.63 13.09
N GLY A 917 29.38 22.58 14.27
CA GLY A 917 29.05 23.48 15.38
C GLY A 917 27.86 23.06 16.23
N GLY A 918 27.25 21.89 15.97
CA GLY A 918 26.13 21.29 16.72
C GLY A 918 25.89 19.81 16.35
N THR A 919 24.78 19.23 16.80
CA THR A 919 24.35 17.85 16.51
C THR A 919 23.07 17.81 15.67
N LYS A 920 22.93 16.79 14.81
CA LYS A 920 21.73 16.60 13.96
C LYS A 920 20.60 16.01 14.79
N GLY A 921 19.41 16.60 14.70
CA GLY A 921 18.16 16.07 15.23
C GLY A 921 17.32 15.42 14.13
N ALA A 922 15.99 15.56 14.22
CA ALA A 922 15.06 15.00 13.26
C ALA A 922 15.29 15.54 11.84
N PHE A 923 15.28 14.63 10.87
CA PHE A 923 15.20 14.94 9.44
C PHE A 923 13.83 14.53 8.94
N THR A 924 13.14 15.44 8.26
CA THR A 924 11.79 15.20 7.76
C THR A 924 11.72 15.59 6.30
N ARG A 925 11.28 14.68 5.45
CA ARG A 925 10.83 15.02 4.10
C ARG A 925 9.45 15.65 4.22
N VAL A 926 9.32 16.90 3.81
CA VAL A 926 8.06 17.65 3.91
C VAL A 926 7.20 17.35 2.68
N ASP A 927 7.82 17.39 1.51
CA ASP A 927 7.22 17.05 0.21
C ASP A 927 8.35 16.72 -0.80
N ALA A 928 7.98 16.58 -2.08
CA ALA A 928 8.89 16.36 -3.21
C ALA A 928 10.06 17.36 -3.26
N THR A 929 9.81 18.64 -2.97
CA THR A 929 10.77 19.74 -3.13
C THR A 929 11.30 20.32 -1.82
N HIS A 930 10.85 19.82 -0.67
CA HIS A 930 11.26 20.33 0.65
C HIS A 930 11.65 19.24 1.65
N ALA A 931 12.74 19.51 2.37
CA ALA A 931 13.16 18.73 3.54
C ALA A 931 13.56 19.66 4.69
N THR A 932 13.51 19.17 5.92
CA THR A 932 13.96 19.90 7.10
C THR A 932 14.94 19.08 7.93
N LEU A 933 15.89 19.75 8.60
CA LEU A 933 16.79 19.17 9.57
C LEU A 933 16.89 20.06 10.80
N VAL A 934 16.55 19.52 11.97
CA VAL A 934 16.79 20.18 13.25
C VAL A 934 18.29 20.12 13.59
N ALA A 935 18.90 21.25 13.89
CA ALA A 935 20.29 21.38 14.31
C ALA A 935 20.38 21.92 15.74
N ARG A 936 21.00 21.16 16.63
CA ARG A 936 21.09 21.47 18.06
C ARG A 936 22.45 22.10 18.40
N PRO A 937 22.52 23.37 18.81
CA PRO A 937 23.77 23.97 19.26
C PRO A 937 24.18 23.44 20.66
N PRO A 938 25.48 23.33 20.96
CA PRO A 938 25.94 22.95 22.30
C PRO A 938 25.48 23.95 23.36
N ALA A 939 25.11 23.45 24.55
CA ALA A 939 24.74 24.28 25.69
C ALA A 939 25.92 25.11 26.23
N ASP A 940 25.63 26.23 26.91
CA ASP A 940 26.61 27.16 27.51
C ASP A 940 27.73 27.56 26.54
N SER A 941 27.37 27.90 25.31
CA SER A 941 28.37 28.22 24.31
C SER A 941 27.91 29.24 23.29
N THR A 942 28.88 29.99 22.79
CA THR A 942 28.70 30.87 21.63
C THR A 942 29.42 30.26 20.46
N GLY A 943 28.77 30.23 19.31
CA GLY A 943 29.32 29.60 18.13
C GLY A 943 28.51 29.87 16.89
N THR A 944 28.68 29.02 15.90
CA THR A 944 27.94 29.09 14.64
C THR A 944 27.61 27.67 14.23
N LEU A 945 26.32 27.40 14.04
CA LEU A 945 25.85 26.23 13.31
C LEU A 945 26.10 26.51 11.84
N GLU A 946 26.72 25.56 11.16
CA GLU A 946 26.88 25.60 9.71
C GLU A 946 26.41 24.26 9.15
N VAL A 947 25.34 24.32 8.35
CA VAL A 947 24.89 23.21 7.52
C VAL A 947 25.42 23.42 6.11
N ALA A 948 25.87 22.35 5.48
CA ALA A 948 26.34 22.36 4.11
C ALA A 948 25.88 21.09 3.39
N VAL A 949 25.37 21.28 2.18
CA VAL A 949 25.12 20.21 1.20
C VAL A 949 26.17 20.34 0.12
N ALA A 950 26.85 19.24 -0.22
CA ALA A 950 27.89 19.26 -1.25
C ALA A 950 27.27 19.25 -2.66
N ALA A 951 28.06 19.63 -3.66
CA ALA A 951 27.71 19.32 -5.05
C ALA A 951 27.82 17.80 -5.28
N GLY A 952 26.87 17.23 -6.01
CA GLY A 952 26.73 15.80 -6.27
C GLY A 952 26.32 14.97 -5.05
N ALA A 953 25.67 15.60 -4.07
CA ALA A 953 25.16 14.94 -2.87
C ALA A 953 23.81 14.27 -3.11
N PHE A 954 23.00 14.77 -4.04
CA PHE A 954 21.69 14.21 -4.40
C PHE A 954 21.42 14.43 -5.89
N SER A 955 20.38 13.76 -6.40
CA SER A 955 19.94 13.86 -7.79
C SER A 955 18.43 14.11 -7.89
N ASP A 956 17.98 14.65 -9.01
CA ASP A 956 16.56 14.69 -9.37
C ASP A 956 16.06 13.29 -9.79
N LEU A 957 14.80 13.22 -10.24
CA LEU A 957 14.20 12.01 -10.78
C LEU A 957 14.82 11.58 -12.13
N ALA A 958 15.33 12.52 -12.94
CA ALA A 958 16.13 12.23 -14.13
C ALA A 958 17.53 11.65 -13.83
N GLY A 959 17.96 11.68 -12.57
CA GLY A 959 19.29 11.27 -12.13
C GLY A 959 20.36 12.35 -12.32
N ASN A 960 20.03 13.58 -12.72
CA ASN A 960 21.00 14.66 -12.76
C ASN A 960 21.43 15.03 -11.34
N ALA A 961 22.73 14.94 -11.08
CA ALA A 961 23.26 15.25 -9.77
C ALA A 961 23.34 16.76 -9.55
N ASN A 962 22.99 17.23 -8.34
CA ASN A 962 23.03 18.65 -8.00
C ASN A 962 24.41 19.25 -8.27
N THR A 963 24.49 20.28 -9.12
CA THR A 963 25.79 20.79 -9.60
C THR A 963 26.46 21.75 -8.63
N ALA A 964 25.68 22.40 -7.77
CA ALA A 964 26.16 23.34 -6.78
C ALA A 964 25.77 22.88 -5.36
N GLY A 965 26.73 22.98 -4.44
CA GLY A 965 26.47 22.84 -3.02
C GLY A 965 25.93 24.14 -2.41
N ALA A 966 25.17 24.03 -1.34
CA ALA A 966 24.68 25.17 -0.57
C ALA A 966 25.13 25.06 0.88
N SER A 967 25.25 26.21 1.55
CA SER A 967 25.53 26.25 2.99
C SER A 967 24.79 27.39 3.64
N ALA A 968 24.19 27.14 4.81
CA ALA A 968 23.63 28.17 5.66
C ALA A 968 24.37 28.19 7.00
N ARG A 969 24.40 29.37 7.62
CA ARG A 969 25.08 29.59 8.89
C ARG A 969 24.17 30.37 9.82
N GLN A 970 23.99 29.84 11.03
CA GLN A 970 23.27 30.54 12.08
C GLN A 970 24.16 30.66 13.31
N ALA A 971 24.46 31.89 13.72
CA ALA A 971 25.19 32.12 14.96
C ALA A 971 24.30 31.71 16.13
N TYR A 972 24.89 31.20 17.20
CA TYR A 972 24.16 30.91 18.43
C TYR A 972 24.91 31.45 19.65
N ASP A 973 24.12 31.81 20.66
CA ASP A 973 24.53 32.18 22.00
C ASP A 973 23.55 31.47 22.92
N THR A 974 23.85 30.20 23.16
CA THR A 974 23.05 29.40 24.08
C THR A 974 23.41 29.89 25.48
N PRO A 975 22.42 30.35 26.27
CA PRO A 975 22.71 30.87 27.60
C PRO A 975 23.45 29.82 28.42
N PRO A 976 24.30 30.24 29.39
CA PRO A 976 24.91 29.31 30.31
C PRO A 976 23.83 28.44 30.93
N ALA A 977 23.94 27.12 30.75
CA ALA A 977 23.22 26.19 31.59
C ALA A 977 23.48 26.64 33.05
N PRO A 978 22.44 26.86 33.88
CA PRO A 978 22.54 27.66 35.08
C PRO A 978 23.77 27.30 35.93
N SER A 979 24.81 28.15 35.84
CA SER A 979 26.10 27.86 36.46
C SER A 979 25.99 28.08 37.96
N GLY A 980 26.01 26.99 38.72
CA GLY A 980 25.95 27.00 40.19
C GLY A 980 24.67 26.42 40.77
N GLY A 981 23.95 25.58 40.03
CA GLY A 981 22.86 24.77 40.53
C GLY A 981 23.17 23.27 40.58
N VAL A 982 22.40 22.49 41.36
CA VAL A 982 22.28 21.06 41.08
C VAL A 982 21.46 20.96 39.80
N VAL A 983 22.02 20.31 38.79
CA VAL A 983 21.30 19.89 37.60
C VAL A 983 21.06 18.40 37.77
N ILE A 984 19.80 18.00 37.80
CA ILE A 984 19.44 16.59 37.73
C ILE A 984 19.45 16.24 36.24
N THR A 985 20.51 15.53 35.83
CA THR A 985 20.64 14.91 34.51
C THR A 985 20.19 13.47 34.62
N PHE A 986 19.49 12.93 33.62
CA PHE A 986 19.00 11.55 33.71
C PHE A 986 20.06 10.49 33.32
N ASP A 987 21.28 10.94 33.00
CA ASP A 987 22.44 10.09 32.63
C ASP A 987 23.19 9.45 33.82
N GLU A 988 22.84 9.81 35.05
CA GLU A 988 23.52 9.31 36.24
C GLU A 988 23.22 7.83 36.47
N GLU A 989 24.14 7.09 37.10
CA GLU A 989 23.89 5.70 37.46
C GLU A 989 23.95 5.49 38.99
N PRO A 990 22.83 5.11 39.65
CA PRO A 990 21.50 4.87 39.06
C PRO A 990 20.77 6.16 38.68
N ALA A 991 19.98 6.11 37.60
CA ALA A 991 19.24 7.26 37.09
C ALA A 991 18.21 7.80 38.12
N PRO A 992 17.89 9.11 38.07
CA PRO A 992 16.81 9.68 38.86
C PRO A 992 15.48 8.95 38.63
N GLY A 993 14.75 8.68 39.71
CA GLY A 993 13.45 8.03 39.65
C GLY A 993 12.34 8.98 39.21
N LEU A 994 11.49 8.52 38.29
CA LEU A 994 10.30 9.22 37.81
C LEU A 994 9.05 8.50 38.33
N THR A 995 8.15 9.23 38.97
CA THR A 995 6.89 8.68 39.49
C THR A 995 5.72 9.47 38.94
N GLY A 996 5.03 8.89 37.97
CA GLY A 996 3.84 9.48 37.36
C GLY A 996 2.62 9.49 38.27
N PHE A 997 1.74 10.47 38.08
CA PHE A 997 0.47 10.62 38.78
C PHE A 997 -0.56 11.33 37.90
N GLY A 998 -1.85 11.19 38.24
CA GLY A 998 -2.95 11.80 37.49
C GLY A 998 -3.10 11.28 36.05
N GLY A 999 -2.54 10.12 35.71
CA GLY A 999 -2.60 9.53 34.36
C GLY A 999 -1.43 9.91 33.45
N ALA A 1000 -0.41 10.61 33.96
CA ALA A 1000 0.87 10.74 33.26
C ALA A 1000 1.82 9.60 33.64
N ALA A 1001 2.54 9.04 32.67
CA ALA A 1001 3.60 8.05 32.87
C ALA A 1001 4.97 8.71 32.71
N GLY A 1002 5.94 8.34 33.55
CA GLY A 1002 7.30 8.84 33.48
C GLY A 1002 8.31 7.71 33.33
N ALA A 1003 9.22 7.79 32.36
CA ALA A 1003 10.27 6.80 32.13
C ALA A 1003 11.60 7.49 31.75
N VAL A 1004 12.74 6.93 32.17
CA VAL A 1004 14.05 7.38 31.67
C VAL A 1004 14.35 6.58 30.40
N VAL A 1005 14.50 7.27 29.28
CA VAL A 1005 14.72 6.66 27.95
C VAL A 1005 15.93 7.33 27.30
N ALA A 1006 16.46 6.75 26.22
CA ALA A 1006 17.46 7.44 25.40
C ALA A 1006 16.81 8.69 24.77
N ASP A 1007 17.54 9.81 24.72
CA ASP A 1007 17.09 11.01 24.02
C ASP A 1007 16.77 10.61 22.56
N PRO A 1008 15.52 10.82 22.09
CA PRO A 1008 15.11 10.42 20.75
C PRO A 1008 15.91 11.12 19.64
N THR A 1009 16.69 12.15 19.99
CA THR A 1009 17.54 12.89 19.05
C THR A 1009 19.03 12.85 19.37
N ASP A 1010 19.44 12.20 20.46
CA ASP A 1010 20.84 11.88 20.77
C ASP A 1010 20.90 10.58 21.59
N ALA A 1011 21.00 9.44 20.91
CA ALA A 1011 20.98 8.12 21.56
C ALA A 1011 22.11 7.90 22.60
N GLY A 1012 23.08 8.82 22.71
CA GLY A 1012 24.11 8.83 23.75
C GLY A 1012 23.73 9.53 25.06
N ASN A 1013 22.57 10.20 25.11
CA ASN A 1013 22.02 10.94 26.25
C ASN A 1013 20.75 10.24 26.78
N GLN A 1014 20.46 10.31 28.08
CA GLN A 1014 19.22 9.81 28.69
C GLN A 1014 18.34 10.96 29.17
N VAL A 1015 17.04 10.83 28.98
CA VAL A 1015 16.05 11.88 29.28
C VAL A 1015 14.81 11.30 29.97
N ALA A 1016 14.07 12.12 30.69
CA ALA A 1016 12.78 11.74 31.25
C ALA A 1016 11.68 11.90 30.19
N GLN A 1017 11.17 10.79 29.66
CA GLN A 1017 9.93 10.76 28.90
C GLN A 1017 8.73 10.87 29.85
N ILE A 1018 7.80 11.75 29.53
CA ILE A 1018 6.55 11.97 30.24
C ILE A 1018 5.40 11.82 29.24
N VAL A 1019 4.70 10.70 29.29
CA VAL A 1019 3.56 10.43 28.40
C VAL A 1019 2.27 10.84 29.10
N ARG A 1020 1.51 11.72 28.47
CA ARG A 1020 0.12 12.01 28.83
C ARG A 1020 -0.79 11.32 27.84
N SER A 1021 -1.48 10.29 28.32
CA SER A 1021 -2.46 9.53 27.54
C SER A 1021 -3.81 9.55 28.23
N ALA A 1022 -4.88 9.36 27.48
CA ALA A 1022 -6.20 9.26 28.07
C ALA A 1022 -6.34 8.03 28.99
N PRO A 1023 -7.00 8.13 30.16
CA PRO A 1023 -7.41 9.37 30.79
C PRO A 1023 -6.21 10.00 31.55
N SER A 1024 -5.86 11.24 31.20
CA SER A 1024 -4.98 12.04 32.07
C SER A 1024 -5.75 13.24 32.60
N GLU A 1025 -5.75 13.37 33.93
CA GLU A 1025 -6.44 14.41 34.67
C GLU A 1025 -5.85 15.80 34.34
N LEU A 1026 -6.63 16.86 34.59
CA LEU A 1026 -6.21 18.26 34.35
C LEU A 1026 -4.89 18.64 35.08
N TRP A 1027 -4.47 17.84 36.06
CA TRP A 1027 -3.28 18.03 36.88
C TRP A 1027 -2.32 16.83 36.80
N ALA A 1028 -2.35 16.06 35.72
CA ALA A 1028 -1.44 14.94 35.50
C ALA A 1028 0.02 15.41 35.41
N GLY A 1029 0.94 14.64 35.99
CA GLY A 1029 2.34 15.01 36.01
C GLY A 1029 3.25 13.90 36.55
N VAL A 1030 4.53 14.20 36.66
CA VAL A 1030 5.56 13.27 37.14
C VAL A 1030 6.37 13.93 38.25
N THR A 1031 6.58 13.21 39.34
CA THR A 1031 7.52 13.59 40.41
C THR A 1031 8.92 13.05 40.09
N VAL A 1032 9.92 13.93 40.15
CA VAL A 1032 11.34 13.59 39.97
C VAL A 1032 11.99 13.34 41.33
N SER A 1033 12.81 12.30 41.44
CA SER A 1033 13.48 11.95 42.70
C SER A 1033 14.89 11.43 42.50
N THR A 1034 15.83 11.89 43.34
CA THR A 1034 17.22 11.40 43.39
C THR A 1034 17.54 10.78 44.75
N GLY A 1035 16.59 10.79 45.68
CA GLY A 1035 16.66 10.19 47.01
C GLY A 1035 15.42 9.38 47.37
N PRO A 1036 15.48 8.60 48.46
CA PRO A 1036 14.36 7.76 48.90
C PRO A 1036 13.14 8.61 49.28
N GLY A 1037 11.94 8.06 49.04
CA GLY A 1037 10.68 8.72 49.41
C GLY A 1037 10.26 9.85 48.48
N LEU A 1038 10.60 9.76 47.18
CA LEU A 1038 10.32 10.78 46.16
C LEU A 1038 10.97 12.14 46.44
N THR A 1039 12.19 12.13 47.00
CA THR A 1039 12.90 13.35 47.41
C THR A 1039 13.98 13.75 46.41
N VAL A 1040 14.29 15.04 46.39
CA VAL A 1040 15.51 15.63 45.85
C VAL A 1040 16.25 16.34 46.98
N PRO A 1041 17.56 16.65 46.86
CA PRO A 1041 18.23 17.55 47.79
C PRO A 1041 17.44 18.85 48.02
N ALA A 1042 17.42 19.33 49.27
CA ALA A 1042 16.67 20.53 49.64
C ALA A 1042 17.07 21.72 48.76
N ILE A 1043 16.07 22.35 48.15
CA ILE A 1043 16.22 23.43 47.18
C ILE A 1043 16.37 24.76 47.96
N PRO A 1044 17.52 25.46 47.86
CA PRO A 1044 17.81 26.63 48.67
C PRO A 1044 17.21 27.91 48.04
N PHE A 1045 15.90 28.08 48.20
CA PHE A 1045 15.18 29.26 47.73
C PHE A 1045 15.51 30.56 48.50
N ASP A 1046 16.36 30.49 49.53
CA ASP A 1046 17.00 31.64 50.16
C ASP A 1046 18.15 32.23 49.31
N VAL A 1047 18.62 31.51 48.29
CA VAL A 1047 19.70 31.91 47.38
C VAL A 1047 19.17 32.47 46.05
N ALA A 1048 18.23 31.77 45.41
CA ALA A 1048 17.54 32.22 44.20
C ALA A 1048 16.16 31.56 44.09
N THR A 1049 15.21 32.25 43.47
CA THR A 1049 13.80 31.81 43.38
C THR A 1049 13.49 31.08 42.07
N THR A 1050 14.46 30.91 41.19
CA THR A 1050 14.27 30.36 39.84
C THR A 1050 14.81 28.94 39.70
N MET A 1051 14.11 28.11 38.94
CA MET A 1051 14.54 26.79 38.45
C MET A 1051 14.46 26.75 36.92
N THR A 1052 15.21 25.87 36.26
CA THR A 1052 15.15 25.67 34.80
C THR A 1052 14.95 24.21 34.47
N ALA A 1053 14.38 23.91 33.31
CA ALA A 1053 14.37 22.56 32.76
C ALA A 1053 14.41 22.60 31.24
N ARG A 1054 15.16 21.68 30.63
CA ARG A 1054 15.09 21.43 29.19
C ARG A 1054 13.89 20.53 28.93
N VAL A 1055 13.04 20.90 27.99
CA VAL A 1055 11.79 20.20 27.70
C VAL A 1055 11.61 20.02 26.20
N TRP A 1056 10.97 18.92 25.81
CA TRP A 1056 10.50 18.67 24.45
C TRP A 1056 8.99 18.46 24.50
N SER A 1057 8.28 19.08 23.58
CA SER A 1057 6.81 19.01 23.50
C SER A 1057 6.39 18.78 22.05
N PRO A 1058 5.36 17.95 21.78
CA PRO A 1058 4.84 17.76 20.43
C PRO A 1058 4.20 19.05 19.87
N GLU A 1059 3.75 19.96 20.74
CA GLU A 1059 3.12 21.24 20.37
C GLU A 1059 3.74 22.45 21.10
N ALA A 1060 3.67 23.62 20.46
CA ALA A 1060 4.04 24.91 21.04
C ALA A 1060 2.83 25.54 21.76
N GLY A 1061 3.06 26.36 22.79
CA GLY A 1061 1.98 26.97 23.57
C GLY A 1061 1.44 26.10 24.71
N VAL A 1062 2.09 24.97 25.00
CA VAL A 1062 1.68 24.03 26.04
C VAL A 1062 2.07 24.55 27.42
N PRO A 1063 1.13 24.70 28.37
CA PRO A 1063 1.44 25.12 29.73
C PRO A 1063 2.15 24.00 30.50
N VAL A 1064 3.35 24.27 31.00
CA VAL A 1064 4.12 23.37 31.87
C VAL A 1064 4.11 23.95 33.28
N ARG A 1065 3.48 23.25 34.22
CA ARG A 1065 3.48 23.67 35.63
C ARG A 1065 4.60 22.96 36.38
N LEU A 1066 5.27 23.69 37.27
CA LEU A 1066 6.28 23.16 38.18
C LEU A 1066 5.82 23.35 39.63
N LYS A 1067 5.82 22.27 40.40
CA LYS A 1067 5.53 22.28 41.84
C LYS A 1067 6.74 21.84 42.65
N VAL A 1068 7.05 22.58 43.70
CA VAL A 1068 8.01 22.16 44.73
C VAL A 1068 7.32 22.11 46.09
N GLU A 1069 7.65 21.10 46.89
CA GLU A 1069 7.01 20.84 48.19
C GLU A 1069 7.98 20.25 49.23
N ASP A 1070 7.62 20.36 50.50
CA ASP A 1070 8.22 19.56 51.58
C ASP A 1070 7.71 18.13 51.45
N ALA A 1071 8.62 17.17 51.26
CA ALA A 1071 8.27 15.77 51.05
C ALA A 1071 7.56 15.12 52.26
N THR A 1072 7.66 15.73 53.45
CA THR A 1072 7.02 15.27 54.68
C THR A 1072 5.75 16.05 55.05
N ASP A 1073 5.54 17.23 54.47
CA ASP A 1073 4.35 18.07 54.65
C ASP A 1073 3.95 18.79 53.35
N GLY A 1074 3.15 18.12 52.50
CA GLY A 1074 2.68 18.70 51.24
C GLY A 1074 1.78 19.95 51.36
N ALA A 1075 1.41 20.37 52.59
CA ALA A 1075 0.80 21.68 52.81
C ALA A 1075 1.81 22.84 52.66
N VAL A 1076 3.10 22.53 52.73
CA VAL A 1076 4.22 23.44 52.42
C VAL A 1076 4.62 23.19 50.97
N SER A 1077 4.06 23.98 50.05
CA SER A 1077 4.36 23.89 48.62
C SER A 1077 4.29 25.25 47.95
N VAL A 1078 4.89 25.37 46.76
CA VAL A 1078 4.71 26.51 45.85
C VAL A 1078 4.70 26.00 44.41
N GLU A 1079 3.88 26.62 43.58
CA GLU A 1079 3.66 26.25 42.18
C GLU A 1079 3.89 27.47 41.29
N THR A 1080 4.61 27.30 40.17
CA THR A 1080 4.77 28.30 39.11
C THR A 1080 4.58 27.64 37.75
N GLU A 1081 4.43 28.42 36.70
CA GLU A 1081 4.11 27.91 35.35
C GLU A 1081 4.91 28.66 34.28
N ALA A 1082 5.35 27.91 33.26
CA ALA A 1082 5.93 28.42 32.03
C ALA A 1082 5.22 27.76 30.84
N THR A 1083 5.36 28.32 29.65
CA THR A 1083 4.68 27.81 28.44
C THR A 1083 5.72 27.47 27.39
N THR A 1084 5.60 26.32 26.73
CA THR A 1084 6.46 25.96 25.60
C THR A 1084 6.31 26.97 24.47
N THR A 1085 7.40 27.28 23.79
CA THR A 1085 7.44 28.18 22.63
C THR A 1085 7.72 27.44 21.32
N THR A 1086 8.09 26.16 21.39
CA THR A 1086 8.45 25.31 20.25
C THR A 1086 7.67 23.98 20.24
N ALA A 1087 7.41 23.43 19.05
CA ALA A 1087 6.72 22.15 18.81
C ALA A 1087 7.71 21.17 18.16
N GLY A 1088 7.75 19.92 18.60
CA GLY A 1088 8.65 18.90 18.05
C GLY A 1088 10.15 19.12 18.31
N ALA A 1089 10.53 20.06 19.17
CA ALA A 1089 11.93 20.46 19.43
C ALA A 1089 12.23 20.60 20.94
N TRP A 1090 13.51 20.58 21.32
CA TRP A 1090 13.94 20.77 22.72
C TRP A 1090 14.14 22.26 23.00
N GLU A 1091 13.54 22.80 24.06
CA GLU A 1091 13.77 24.17 24.53
C GLU A 1091 14.08 24.20 26.04
N THR A 1092 14.59 25.32 26.58
CA THR A 1092 14.80 25.46 28.04
C THR A 1092 13.78 26.42 28.64
N LEU A 1093 12.94 25.92 29.54
CA LEU A 1093 11.98 26.72 30.30
C LEU A 1093 12.61 27.22 31.61
N THR A 1094 12.28 28.46 31.99
CA THR A 1094 12.65 29.06 33.28
C THR A 1094 11.40 29.27 34.13
N PHE A 1095 11.42 28.75 35.36
CA PHE A 1095 10.34 28.77 36.34
C PHE A 1095 10.73 29.69 37.51
N ASP A 1096 10.04 30.82 37.72
CA ASP A 1096 10.26 31.71 38.88
C ASP A 1096 9.21 31.46 39.97
N LEU A 1097 9.65 30.86 41.08
CA LEU A 1097 8.79 30.51 42.22
C LEU A 1097 8.41 31.74 43.07
N ALA A 1098 9.04 32.89 42.86
CA ALA A 1098 8.56 34.15 43.44
C ALA A 1098 7.23 34.60 42.82
N GLU A 1099 7.03 34.26 41.54
CA GLU A 1099 5.82 34.50 40.75
C GLU A 1099 4.89 33.28 40.78
N HIS A 1100 4.52 32.86 41.98
CA HIS A 1100 3.61 31.73 42.18
C HIS A 1100 2.26 31.90 41.47
N VAL A 1101 1.66 30.78 41.04
CA VAL A 1101 0.34 30.77 40.40
C VAL A 1101 -0.71 31.32 41.39
N PRO A 1102 -1.52 32.33 41.01
CA PRO A 1102 -2.54 32.90 41.88
C PRO A 1102 -3.52 31.83 42.41
N GLY A 1103 -3.69 31.79 43.74
CA GLY A 1103 -4.53 30.79 44.40
C GLY A 1103 -3.75 29.60 44.98
N THR A 1104 -2.44 29.52 44.73
CA THR A 1104 -1.51 28.60 45.41
C THR A 1104 -0.76 29.32 46.54
N ALA A 1105 -0.01 28.58 47.36
CA ALA A 1105 0.78 29.18 48.42
C ALA A 1105 2.00 29.92 47.84
N ALA A 1106 2.27 31.13 48.34
CA ALA A 1106 3.47 31.88 47.97
C ALA A 1106 4.73 31.20 48.54
N LEU A 1107 5.84 31.32 47.83
CA LEU A 1107 7.14 30.81 48.29
C LEU A 1107 7.48 31.38 49.68
N ASP A 1108 7.79 30.48 50.64
CA ASP A 1108 8.36 30.83 51.93
C ASP A 1108 9.84 30.41 51.95
N PRO A 1109 10.80 31.34 51.76
CA PRO A 1109 12.22 31.01 51.74
C PRO A 1109 12.76 30.40 53.06
N ALA A 1110 11.98 30.40 54.14
CA ALA A 1110 12.34 29.76 55.40
C ALA A 1110 11.84 28.30 55.52
N ALA A 1111 11.02 27.84 54.60
CA ALA A 1111 10.51 26.47 54.53
C ALA A 1111 11.50 25.53 53.83
N THR A 1112 11.34 24.22 54.04
CA THR A 1112 12.11 23.20 53.32
C THR A 1112 11.33 22.75 52.10
N TYR A 1113 11.98 22.70 50.95
CA TYR A 1113 11.42 22.16 49.72
C TYR A 1113 12.39 21.11 49.18
N ASP A 1114 11.96 19.86 49.15
CA ASP A 1114 12.82 18.71 48.84
C ASP A 1114 12.07 17.64 48.02
N LYS A 1115 11.01 18.03 47.31
CA LYS A 1115 10.29 17.23 46.32
C LYS A 1115 9.84 18.11 45.15
N VAL A 1116 9.99 17.60 43.92
CA VAL A 1116 9.70 18.34 42.68
C VAL A 1116 8.76 17.52 41.79
N SER A 1117 7.70 18.14 41.30
CA SER A 1117 6.78 17.56 40.31
C SER A 1117 6.57 18.49 39.13
N VAL A 1118 6.57 17.92 37.93
CA VAL A 1118 6.39 18.63 36.65
C VAL A 1118 5.12 18.14 35.98
N PHE A 1119 4.35 19.07 35.41
CA PHE A 1119 3.05 18.80 34.83
C PHE A 1119 3.02 19.40 33.42
N PHE A 1120 3.13 18.57 32.39
CA PHE A 1120 3.01 19.03 31.01
C PHE A 1120 1.54 19.17 30.63
N ASP A 1121 1.22 20.17 29.82
CA ASP A 1121 -0.14 20.52 29.40
C ASP A 1121 -1.14 20.71 30.56
N PHE A 1122 -0.67 21.40 31.61
CA PHE A 1122 -1.43 21.59 32.84
C PHE A 1122 -2.72 22.36 32.59
N GLY A 1123 -3.84 21.82 33.10
CA GLY A 1123 -5.18 22.37 32.89
C GLY A 1123 -5.91 21.76 31.69
N THR A 1124 -5.27 20.89 30.93
CA THR A 1124 -5.86 20.12 29.83
C THR A 1124 -6.08 18.68 30.29
N ALA A 1125 -7.23 18.08 30.00
CA ALA A 1125 -7.51 16.68 30.29
C ALA A 1125 -7.49 15.92 28.97
N TYR A 1126 -6.82 14.78 28.94
CA TYR A 1126 -6.77 13.94 27.75
C TYR A 1126 -7.92 12.96 27.89
N SER A 1127 -8.94 13.17 27.07
CA SER A 1127 -10.09 12.31 26.91
C SER A 1127 -9.78 11.17 25.95
N ALA A 1128 -10.63 10.15 25.91
CA ALA A 1128 -10.50 8.98 25.06
C ALA A 1128 -10.19 9.25 23.59
N GLU A 1129 -10.62 10.40 23.08
CA GLU A 1129 -10.49 10.85 21.69
C GLU A 1129 -9.15 11.58 21.43
N ASP A 1130 -8.47 12.00 22.50
CA ASP A 1130 -7.19 12.73 22.41
C ASP A 1130 -6.03 11.73 22.28
N ALA A 1131 -5.23 11.88 21.22
CA ALA A 1131 -4.02 11.10 21.04
C ALA A 1131 -3.05 11.31 22.22
N ALA A 1132 -2.29 10.26 22.58
CA ALA A 1132 -1.30 10.37 23.65
C ALA A 1132 -0.20 11.36 23.26
N ALA A 1133 0.01 12.39 24.08
CA ALA A 1133 1.11 13.32 23.91
C ALA A 1133 2.32 12.86 24.71
N THR A 1134 3.46 12.72 24.05
CA THR A 1134 4.72 12.39 24.70
C THR A 1134 5.55 13.65 24.84
N PHE A 1135 5.90 14.02 26.07
CA PHE A 1135 6.80 15.10 26.39
C PHE A 1135 8.13 14.53 26.86
N TYR A 1136 9.21 15.29 26.77
CA TYR A 1136 10.48 14.92 27.39
C TYR A 1136 11.00 16.04 28.28
N LEU A 1137 11.76 15.67 29.30
CA LEU A 1137 12.34 16.55 30.31
C LEU A 1137 13.81 16.13 30.52
N ASP A 1138 14.72 17.09 30.52
CA ASP A 1138 16.13 16.90 30.83
C ASP A 1138 16.69 18.15 31.53
N ASP A 1139 17.90 18.08 32.07
CA ASP A 1139 18.62 19.21 32.67
C ASP A 1139 17.78 20.02 33.70
N LEU A 1140 17.12 19.34 34.66
CA LEU A 1140 16.32 20.02 35.69
C LEU A 1140 17.25 20.70 36.71
N GLY A 1141 17.42 22.02 36.56
CA GLY A 1141 18.38 22.84 37.28
C GLY A 1141 17.78 23.71 38.38
N TYR A 1142 18.44 23.78 39.55
CA TYR A 1142 18.12 24.73 40.63
C TYR A 1142 19.37 25.16 41.41
N PRO A 1143 19.42 26.41 41.92
CA PRO A 1143 20.62 27.01 42.51
C PRO A 1143 21.16 26.25 43.74
N VAL A 1144 22.47 26.32 44.02
CA VAL A 1144 23.08 25.92 45.30
C VAL A 1144 23.82 27.06 45.98
N ALA A 1145 23.92 27.01 47.32
CA ALA A 1145 24.71 27.97 48.08
C ALA A 1145 26.22 27.89 47.69
N PRO A 1146 26.94 29.02 47.58
CA PRO A 1146 28.35 28.99 47.19
C PRO A 1146 29.21 28.24 48.21
N GLY A 1147 29.75 27.08 47.82
CA GLY A 1147 30.72 26.31 48.61
C GLY A 1147 30.36 24.85 48.93
N LEU A 1148 29.23 24.32 48.43
CA LEU A 1148 28.91 22.89 48.56
C LEU A 1148 29.49 22.13 47.35
N VAL A 1149 30.46 21.25 47.57
CA VAL A 1149 30.93 20.28 46.58
C VAL A 1149 30.26 18.94 46.91
N ILE A 1150 29.31 18.49 46.09
CA ILE A 1150 28.77 17.13 46.20
C ILE A 1150 29.69 16.22 45.38
N SER A 1151 30.36 15.28 46.06
CA SER A 1151 31.21 14.26 45.43
C SER A 1151 30.56 12.90 45.65
N PHE A 1152 30.22 12.22 44.57
CA PHE A 1152 29.81 10.81 44.56
C PHE A 1152 31.07 9.97 44.36
N ASP A 1153 31.69 9.52 45.45
CA ASP A 1153 32.91 8.69 45.39
C ASP A 1153 32.55 7.22 45.66
N PRO A 1154 32.90 6.25 44.79
CA PRO A 1154 32.60 4.84 44.99
C PRO A 1154 33.56 4.17 46.00
N ALA A 1155 33.02 3.31 46.87
CA ALA A 1155 33.78 2.58 47.89
C ALA A 1155 34.76 1.52 47.30
N PRO A 1156 35.88 1.20 47.98
CA PRO A 1156 37.04 0.55 47.36
C PRO A 1156 36.96 -0.98 47.33
N THR A 1157 37.30 -1.59 46.20
CA THR A 1157 37.45 -3.05 46.06
C THR A 1157 38.90 -3.50 46.33
N CYS A 1158 39.06 -4.51 47.20
CA CYS A 1158 40.32 -5.23 47.39
C CYS A 1158 40.59 -6.16 46.19
N SER A 1159 41.72 -5.96 45.51
CA SER A 1159 42.18 -6.83 44.42
C SER A 1159 43.01 -8.01 44.93
N ALA A 1160 42.59 -9.24 44.62
CA ALA A 1160 43.41 -10.44 44.66
C ALA A 1160 43.90 -10.75 43.23
N SER A 1161 45.20 -11.01 43.10
CA SER A 1161 45.92 -11.05 41.83
C SER A 1161 45.84 -12.41 41.11
N ALA A 1162 45.68 -12.30 39.78
CA ALA A 1162 45.74 -13.21 38.62
C ALA A 1162 46.70 -14.42 38.61
N VAL A 1163 46.41 -15.40 37.72
CA VAL A 1163 47.24 -15.79 36.53
C VAL A 1163 46.35 -16.49 35.46
N PRO A 1164 46.54 -16.27 34.14
CA PRO A 1164 47.28 -17.26 33.34
C PRO A 1164 48.36 -16.65 32.42
N ARG A 1165 49.32 -17.50 32.05
CA ARG A 1165 50.51 -17.23 31.22
C ARG A 1165 50.17 -17.32 29.73
N THR A 1166 50.82 -16.48 28.90
CA THR A 1166 51.65 -16.92 27.75
C THR A 1166 52.54 -15.78 27.22
N PRO A 1167 53.65 -16.06 26.50
CA PRO A 1167 54.83 -15.20 26.43
C PRO A 1167 54.98 -14.44 25.09
N ARG A 1168 55.50 -13.21 25.15
CA ARG A 1168 56.38 -12.66 24.11
C ARG A 1168 57.53 -11.91 24.76
N SER A 1169 58.74 -12.14 24.26
CA SER A 1169 59.99 -11.48 24.65
C SER A 1169 60.40 -10.44 23.57
N PRO A 1170 61.48 -9.67 23.77
CA PRO A 1170 61.54 -8.22 24.04
C PRO A 1170 62.19 -7.51 22.83
N PRO A 1171 62.87 -6.32 22.84
CA PRO A 1171 63.21 -5.28 23.83
C PRO A 1171 62.87 -3.84 23.29
N THR A 1172 62.98 -2.68 23.94
CA THR A 1172 64.08 -2.03 24.67
C THR A 1172 63.55 -0.80 25.46
N ARG A 1173 64.03 -0.69 26.71
CA ARG A 1173 64.09 0.46 27.65
C ARG A 1173 64.92 1.66 27.10
N PRO A 1174 65.17 2.79 27.83
CA PRO A 1174 64.55 3.37 29.05
C PRO A 1174 64.48 4.95 29.14
N THR A 1175 63.50 5.51 29.89
CA THR A 1175 63.56 6.57 30.98
C THR A 1175 64.45 7.85 30.88
N PRO A 1176 64.43 8.84 31.85
CA PRO A 1176 63.46 9.38 32.85
C PRO A 1176 63.49 10.96 32.86
N PRO A 1177 63.35 11.74 33.97
CA PRO A 1177 62.39 11.86 35.10
C PRO A 1177 61.72 13.28 35.12
N THR A 1178 60.72 13.64 35.95
CA THR A 1178 60.80 14.08 37.37
C THR A 1178 59.39 14.63 37.76
N ARG A 1179 58.60 13.99 38.65
CA ARG A 1179 58.30 14.35 40.08
C ARG A 1179 58.00 15.85 40.32
N CYS A 1180 57.04 16.31 41.12
CA CYS A 1180 56.10 15.86 42.18
C CYS A 1180 55.24 17.14 42.49
N CYS A 1181 54.03 17.20 43.09
CA CYS A 1181 53.57 16.71 44.39
C CYS A 1181 52.18 17.33 44.68
N GLY A 1182 51.27 16.60 45.35
CA GLY A 1182 50.17 17.09 46.22
C GLY A 1182 48.94 17.62 45.48
N SER A 1183 47.70 17.29 45.83
CA SER A 1183 47.10 16.60 47.00
C SER A 1183 45.75 16.05 46.57
#